data_AF-A0A9W9CF01-F1
#
_entry.id   AF-A0A9W9CF01-F1
#
_cell.length_a   1.000
_cell.length_b   1.000
_cell.length_c   1.000
_cell.angle_alpha   90.00
_cell.angle_beta   90.00
_cell.angle_gamma   90.00
#
_symmetry.space_group_name_H-M   'P 1'
#
loop_
_entity.id
_entity.type
_entity.pdbx_description
1 polymer ?
#
loop_
_entity_poly.entity_id
_entity_poly.type
_entity_poly.pdbx_seq_one_letter_code
_entity_poly.pdbx_strand_id
1 'polypeptide(L)'
;MTSVFSSLVRPPKLLSKGLGQTASDVLATLPLSAPNPEAVDRDLRDLNAALQTLSEIFPDLQPEVFREMLSSLGPESRVQVVTEQLLRNGVKWARGRYRMPTEQEEQRAVAHKYKYRNVDPEKDTRGNPLAREDKFRSKGYKEAAKEALYGEFKGLSHATVKAVLAEYNWSYTQARPTLLVLSSQSWRSSITNFFMRRKAPSADDHPLIMWLAPDAKTGRGRKPLLVKTKSLELDQELYESLIRPELEKQRKDQVQQDLELALKWNEEEAEAEGEMYDCECCFIPNTLQQMSTCDVDGHYICFRCIRHAINAALYDQGWARNINTELCTLKCIAPMTDSMDDCTGCVPLAFVKRALLEEPDGEDAVRKLNERFTNEAMLKSQLPLIRCPFCPYAEIDDLALPSANLVRSLRFRRESLLASVSLFQVLCFQAVRIIAFVFILFIGLLIIINTALPTPLPIFSSIQMALRRIHLKRRGLRFRCQSPTCGRSSCLSCSGPWHDPHTCYSSQLTSLRLTLERATTDAVKRTCPQCSMSFVKSEGCNKLVCTCGYAMCYVCREGLAGVGYQHFCQHFRAVPGSKCMECDKCDLYRVEDEAISVQKAKERAEREWWERQGSGAQVGLKERAGRQRVGANETSGRWRWVRREDVTGWIENFVESVVV
;
A
#
# COMPACT_ATOMS: atom_id res chain seq x y z
N MET A 1 -97.31 -15.06 35.11
CA MET A 1 -96.28 -15.01 34.04
C MET A 1 -94.97 -14.64 34.74
N THR A 2 -93.93 -15.48 34.91
CA THR A 2 -93.04 -16.18 33.93
C THR A 2 -92.15 -15.18 33.14
N SER A 3 -90.84 -15.37 32.85
CA SER A 3 -89.79 -16.40 33.19
C SER A 3 -88.45 -16.05 32.45
N VAL A 4 -87.19 -16.44 32.77
CA VAL A 4 -86.48 -17.04 33.94
C VAL A 4 -84.93 -16.98 33.69
N PHE A 5 -84.10 -16.51 34.67
CA PHE A 5 -82.64 -16.78 34.87
C PHE A 5 -81.62 -16.37 33.73
N SER A 6 -80.27 -16.31 33.81
CA SER A 6 -79.13 -16.37 34.81
C SER A 6 -77.81 -15.99 34.05
N SER A 7 -76.57 -15.75 34.54
CA SER A 7 -75.85 -15.54 35.84
C SER A 7 -74.41 -14.99 35.52
N LEU A 8 -73.80 -14.00 36.21
CA LEU A 8 -72.89 -14.04 37.40
C LEU A 8 -71.52 -14.78 37.21
N VAL A 9 -70.33 -14.41 37.78
CA VAL A 9 -69.90 -13.61 38.97
C VAL A 9 -68.56 -12.81 38.73
N ARG A 10 -68.16 -11.87 39.62
CA ARG A 10 -66.89 -11.06 39.75
C ARG A 10 -66.64 -10.74 41.26
N PRO A 11 -65.54 -10.07 41.76
CA PRO A 11 -64.19 -9.76 41.23
C PRO A 11 -63.06 -10.53 42.01
N PRO A 12 -62.25 -10.07 43.03
CA PRO A 12 -61.90 -8.76 43.67
C PRO A 12 -60.37 -8.39 43.62
N LYS A 13 -59.71 -7.98 44.73
CA LYS A 13 -58.26 -7.63 44.90
C LYS A 13 -57.77 -7.77 46.38
N LEU A 14 -56.43 -7.79 46.59
CA LEU A 14 -55.60 -7.43 47.79
C LEU A 14 -55.26 -8.47 48.93
N LEU A 15 -54.07 -8.22 49.54
CA LEU A 15 -53.55 -8.56 50.90
C LEU A 15 -52.87 -9.93 51.28
N SER A 16 -51.54 -9.85 51.48
CA SER A 16 -50.71 -10.19 52.68
C SER A 16 -50.83 -11.51 53.51
N LYS A 17 -49.67 -12.14 53.80
CA LYS A 17 -49.37 -13.29 54.71
C LYS A 17 -50.01 -14.66 54.32
N GLY A 18 -49.52 -15.84 54.73
CA GLY A 18 -48.23 -16.21 55.36
C GLY A 18 -48.25 -17.61 56.05
N LEU A 19 -47.19 -18.43 55.86
CA LEU A 19 -46.89 -19.77 56.47
C LEU A 19 -47.74 -21.01 56.07
N GLY A 20 -47.12 -22.21 56.19
CA GLY A 20 -47.68 -23.57 55.93
C GLY A 20 -47.37 -24.11 54.52
N GLN A 21 -46.40 -25.01 54.26
CA GLN A 21 -46.27 -26.44 54.63
C GLN A 21 -47.42 -27.32 54.07
N THR A 22 -47.21 -28.46 53.37
CA THR A 22 -46.05 -29.40 53.33
C THR A 22 -45.75 -30.04 51.95
N ALA A 23 -44.46 -30.28 51.69
CA ALA A 23 -43.81 -31.49 51.11
C ALA A 23 -44.15 -32.12 49.71
N SER A 24 -43.07 -32.64 49.11
CA SER A 24 -42.92 -33.65 48.04
C SER A 24 -43.20 -33.32 46.56
N ASP A 25 -42.11 -33.40 45.78
CA ASP A 25 -41.98 -33.99 44.43
C ASP A 25 -42.96 -33.53 43.34
N VAL A 26 -42.57 -32.67 42.39
CA VAL A 26 -41.45 -32.86 41.44
C VAL A 26 -40.78 -31.52 41.12
N LEU A 27 -39.45 -31.45 41.25
CA LEU A 27 -38.65 -30.29 40.82
C LEU A 27 -37.35 -30.72 40.13
N ALA A 28 -37.37 -30.82 38.80
CA ALA A 28 -36.20 -31.14 37.99
C ALA A 28 -35.96 -30.07 36.89
N THR A 29 -34.73 -29.55 36.84
CA THR A 29 -34.13 -28.76 35.75
C THR A 29 -34.93 -27.60 35.14
N LEU A 30 -34.58 -26.36 35.51
CA LEU A 30 -34.15 -25.29 34.58
C LEU A 30 -33.73 -24.00 35.33
N PRO A 31 -32.43 -23.64 35.37
CA PRO A 31 -31.99 -22.37 35.95
C PRO A 31 -31.97 -21.23 34.91
N LEU A 32 -32.90 -20.28 35.04
CA LEU A 32 -32.85 -19.01 34.29
C LEU A 32 -32.12 -17.94 35.11
N SER A 33 -30.81 -17.81 34.89
CA SER A 33 -29.99 -16.72 35.45
C SER A 33 -29.97 -15.50 34.51
N ALA A 34 -30.39 -14.34 35.01
CA ALA A 34 -30.17 -13.07 34.32
C ALA A 34 -28.67 -12.70 34.40
N PRO A 35 -28.03 -12.21 33.31
CA PRO A 35 -26.60 -11.87 33.36
C PRO A 35 -26.32 -10.66 34.25
N ASN A 36 -25.36 -10.79 35.19
CA ASN A 36 -24.77 -9.65 35.89
C ASN A 36 -24.16 -8.68 34.85
N PRO A 37 -24.46 -7.36 34.85
CA PRO A 37 -23.89 -6.41 33.89
C PRO A 37 -22.36 -6.46 33.79
N GLU A 38 -21.64 -6.66 34.90
CA GLU A 38 -20.16 -6.78 34.89
C GLU A 38 -19.67 -7.98 34.07
N ALA A 39 -20.44 -9.07 34.02
CA ALA A 39 -20.11 -10.25 33.23
C ALA A 39 -20.35 -10.00 31.72
N VAL A 40 -21.32 -9.16 31.37
CA VAL A 40 -21.56 -8.74 29.97
C VAL A 40 -20.42 -7.85 29.47
N ASP A 41 -19.94 -6.92 30.29
CA ASP A 41 -18.82 -6.05 29.94
C ASP A 41 -17.47 -6.77 29.95
N ARG A 42 -17.36 -7.93 30.62
CA ARG A 42 -16.23 -8.85 30.47
C ARG A 42 -16.30 -9.63 29.15
N ASP A 43 -17.40 -10.30 28.86
CA ASP A 43 -17.58 -11.05 27.60
C ASP A 43 -17.35 -10.17 26.35
N LEU A 44 -17.79 -8.90 26.39
CA LEU A 44 -17.51 -7.92 25.34
C LEU A 44 -16.02 -7.55 25.22
N ARG A 45 -15.26 -7.52 26.31
CA ARG A 45 -13.80 -7.32 26.28
C ARG A 45 -13.10 -8.57 25.72
N ASP A 46 -13.50 -9.75 26.18
CA ASP A 46 -12.92 -11.04 25.79
C ASP A 46 -13.18 -11.34 24.29
N LEU A 47 -14.38 -11.03 23.78
CA LEU A 47 -14.71 -11.07 22.35
C LEU A 47 -13.84 -10.12 21.51
N ASN A 48 -13.62 -8.90 21.99
CA ASN A 48 -12.82 -7.90 21.26
C ASN A 48 -11.32 -8.20 21.29
N ALA A 49 -10.81 -8.79 22.39
CA ALA A 49 -9.45 -9.32 22.45
C ALA A 49 -9.26 -10.49 21.48
N ALA A 50 -10.18 -11.46 21.49
CA ALA A 50 -10.15 -12.59 20.55
C ALA A 50 -10.20 -12.15 19.08
N LEU A 51 -11.02 -11.14 18.76
CA LEU A 51 -11.13 -10.56 17.42
C LEU A 51 -9.83 -9.88 16.96
N GLN A 52 -9.16 -9.15 17.86
CA GLN A 52 -7.85 -8.53 17.61
C GLN A 52 -6.79 -9.61 17.34
N THR A 53 -6.65 -10.60 18.23
CA THR A 53 -5.67 -11.69 18.07
C THR A 53 -5.89 -12.50 16.79
N LEU A 54 -7.13 -12.81 16.41
CA LEU A 54 -7.41 -13.50 15.15
C LEU A 54 -7.05 -12.66 13.92
N SER A 55 -7.23 -11.34 13.99
CA SER A 55 -6.84 -10.41 12.92
C SER A 55 -5.32 -10.21 12.79
N GLU A 56 -4.57 -10.51 13.84
CA GLU A 56 -3.09 -10.53 13.83
C GLU A 56 -2.55 -11.87 13.31
N ILE A 57 -3.19 -13.00 13.65
CA ILE A 57 -2.82 -14.34 13.17
C ILE A 57 -3.17 -14.53 11.68
N PHE A 58 -4.32 -14.01 11.23
CA PHE A 58 -4.82 -14.16 9.86
C PHE A 58 -5.02 -12.79 9.18
N PRO A 59 -3.93 -12.06 8.89
CA PRO A 59 -3.98 -10.70 8.34
C PRO A 59 -4.71 -10.58 6.99
N ASP A 60 -4.79 -11.66 6.22
CA ASP A 60 -5.42 -11.72 4.90
C ASP A 60 -6.96 -11.84 4.91
N LEU A 61 -7.62 -11.98 6.07
CA LEU A 61 -9.08 -12.09 6.16
C LEU A 61 -9.73 -10.81 6.69
N GLN A 62 -10.95 -10.50 6.23
CA GLN A 62 -11.71 -9.34 6.72
C GLN A 62 -12.33 -9.62 8.11
N PRO A 63 -12.44 -8.62 9.01
CA PRO A 63 -12.91 -8.82 10.39
C PRO A 63 -14.30 -9.46 10.55
N GLU A 64 -15.16 -9.31 9.55
CA GLU A 64 -16.52 -9.86 9.50
C GLU A 64 -16.52 -11.38 9.65
N VAL A 65 -15.53 -12.06 9.03
CA VAL A 65 -15.38 -13.52 9.08
C VAL A 65 -15.15 -13.96 10.52
N PHE A 66 -14.27 -13.29 11.25
CA PHE A 66 -14.02 -13.58 12.65
C PHE A 66 -15.21 -13.20 13.53
N ARG A 67 -15.89 -12.07 13.26
CA ARG A 67 -17.09 -11.66 14.01
C ARG A 67 -18.22 -12.69 13.88
N GLU A 68 -18.48 -13.21 12.69
CA GLU A 68 -19.43 -14.31 12.46
C GLU A 68 -19.05 -15.54 13.30
N MET A 69 -17.83 -16.04 13.15
CA MET A 69 -17.37 -17.26 13.82
C MET A 69 -17.39 -17.11 15.35
N LEU A 70 -16.84 -16.02 15.89
CA LEU A 70 -16.85 -15.73 17.33
C LEU A 70 -18.28 -15.60 17.89
N SER A 71 -19.23 -15.04 17.14
CA SER A 71 -20.62 -14.90 17.58
C SER A 71 -21.36 -16.24 17.73
N SER A 72 -20.85 -17.30 17.12
CA SER A 72 -21.41 -18.66 17.20
C SER A 72 -20.82 -19.53 18.32
N LEU A 73 -19.83 -19.03 19.06
CA LEU A 73 -19.02 -19.81 19.99
C LEU A 73 -19.23 -19.36 21.45
N GLY A 74 -19.23 -20.34 22.36
CA GLY A 74 -19.24 -20.09 23.81
C GLY A 74 -17.99 -19.35 24.29
N PRO A 75 -17.91 -18.99 25.59
CA PRO A 75 -16.78 -18.23 26.13
C PRO A 75 -15.44 -18.99 26.08
N GLU A 76 -15.49 -20.32 26.20
CA GLU A 76 -14.29 -21.16 26.30
C GLU A 76 -13.53 -21.28 24.98
N SER A 77 -12.21 -21.02 25.03
CA SER A 77 -11.23 -21.32 23.97
C SER A 77 -11.57 -20.80 22.56
N ARG A 78 -12.28 -19.65 22.48
CA ARG A 78 -12.74 -19.02 21.23
C ARG A 78 -11.66 -18.91 20.16
N VAL A 79 -10.48 -18.38 20.50
CA VAL A 79 -9.37 -18.14 19.54
C VAL A 79 -8.85 -19.46 18.97
N GLN A 80 -8.68 -20.47 19.82
CA GLN A 80 -8.18 -21.80 19.46
C GLN A 80 -9.16 -22.49 18.49
N VAL A 81 -10.45 -22.48 18.81
CA VAL A 81 -11.49 -23.12 17.99
C VAL A 81 -11.65 -22.43 16.63
N VAL A 82 -11.64 -21.09 16.57
CA VAL A 82 -11.68 -20.37 15.29
C VAL A 82 -10.41 -20.63 14.47
N THR A 83 -9.23 -20.62 15.10
CA THR A 83 -7.95 -20.90 14.43
C THR A 83 -7.94 -22.30 13.82
N GLU A 84 -8.38 -23.32 14.55
CA GLU A 84 -8.48 -24.68 14.02
C GLU A 84 -9.51 -24.79 12.88
N GLN A 85 -10.67 -24.14 13.00
CA GLN A 85 -11.67 -24.15 11.94
C GLN A 85 -11.18 -23.43 10.67
N LEU A 86 -10.41 -22.36 10.79
CA LEU A 86 -9.78 -21.66 9.66
C LEU A 86 -8.65 -22.49 9.03
N LEU A 87 -7.81 -23.15 9.82
CA LEU A 87 -6.76 -24.04 9.29
C LEU A 87 -7.36 -25.28 8.59
N ARG A 88 -8.46 -25.85 9.09
CA ARG A 88 -9.13 -27.01 8.48
C ARG A 88 -10.05 -26.65 7.29
N ASN A 89 -10.70 -25.48 7.31
CA ASN A 89 -11.80 -25.14 6.38
C ASN A 89 -11.76 -23.70 5.84
N GLY A 90 -10.62 -22.99 5.89
CA GLY A 90 -10.54 -21.54 5.65
C GLY A 90 -11.24 -21.02 4.40
N VAL A 91 -11.11 -21.71 3.26
CA VAL A 91 -11.77 -21.32 1.98
C VAL A 91 -13.31 -21.25 2.11
N LYS A 92 -13.91 -22.16 2.87
CA LYS A 92 -15.38 -22.27 3.09
C LYS A 92 -15.93 -21.14 3.97
N TRP A 93 -15.10 -20.61 4.88
CA TRP A 93 -15.45 -19.51 5.80
C TRP A 93 -15.13 -18.14 5.22
N ALA A 94 -13.99 -18.00 4.53
CA ALA A 94 -13.60 -16.79 3.84
C ALA A 94 -14.62 -16.43 2.74
N ARG A 95 -14.99 -17.39 1.86
CA ARG A 95 -15.92 -17.17 0.74
C ARG A 95 -15.55 -16.00 -0.19
N GLY A 96 -14.26 -15.68 -0.29
CA GLY A 96 -13.75 -14.53 -1.04
C GLY A 96 -13.56 -13.24 -0.22
N ARG A 97 -13.95 -13.21 1.06
CA ARG A 97 -13.72 -12.09 2.01
C ARG A 97 -12.27 -12.05 2.50
N TYR A 98 -11.37 -11.89 1.55
CA TYR A 98 -9.95 -11.64 1.79
C TYR A 98 -9.69 -10.13 1.75
N ARG A 99 -8.87 -9.63 2.67
CA ARG A 99 -8.27 -8.30 2.54
C ARG A 99 -7.33 -8.32 1.33
N MET A 100 -7.53 -7.41 0.39
CA MET A 100 -6.65 -7.32 -0.76
C MET A 100 -5.26 -6.84 -0.32
N PRO A 101 -4.16 -7.17 -1.04
CA PRO A 101 -2.87 -6.55 -0.81
C PRO A 101 -2.88 -5.11 -1.31
N THR A 102 -2.24 -4.18 -0.59
CA THR A 102 -2.13 -2.76 -0.98
C THR A 102 -1.72 -2.55 -2.43
N GLU A 103 -0.84 -3.41 -2.97
CA GLU A 103 -0.41 -3.34 -4.38
C GLU A 103 -1.58 -3.46 -5.37
N GLN A 104 -2.55 -4.34 -5.10
CA GLN A 104 -3.71 -4.54 -5.97
C GLN A 104 -4.76 -3.44 -5.79
N GLU A 105 -4.79 -2.80 -4.63
CA GLU A 105 -5.62 -1.62 -4.34
C GLU A 105 -5.02 -0.36 -4.98
N GLU A 106 -3.72 -0.10 -4.79
CA GLU A 106 -2.95 0.97 -5.44
C GLU A 106 -3.03 0.83 -6.98
N GLN A 107 -2.82 -0.38 -7.53
CA GLN A 107 -2.96 -0.64 -8.98
C GLN A 107 -4.41 -0.48 -9.47
N ARG A 108 -5.43 -0.89 -8.70
CA ARG A 108 -6.84 -0.65 -9.04
C ARG A 108 -7.20 0.84 -8.96
N ALA A 109 -6.73 1.58 -7.96
CA ALA A 109 -6.99 3.00 -7.81
C ALA A 109 -6.37 3.83 -8.96
N VAL A 110 -5.19 3.43 -9.43
CA VAL A 110 -4.56 4.00 -10.64
C VAL A 110 -5.34 3.62 -11.91
N ALA A 111 -5.80 2.37 -12.05
CA ALA A 111 -6.55 1.92 -13.22
C ALA A 111 -8.00 2.45 -13.29
N HIS A 112 -8.65 2.64 -12.15
CA HIS A 112 -10.04 3.12 -12.04
C HIS A 112 -10.15 4.64 -11.88
N LYS A 113 -9.10 5.41 -12.25
CA LYS A 113 -9.10 6.88 -12.20
C LYS A 113 -9.98 7.57 -13.28
N TYR A 114 -10.98 6.85 -13.80
CA TYR A 114 -12.08 7.38 -14.59
C TYR A 114 -13.26 7.73 -13.69
N LYS A 115 -14.05 8.75 -14.06
CA LYS A 115 -15.14 9.31 -13.24
C LYS A 115 -16.18 8.26 -12.83
N TYR A 116 -16.87 8.55 -11.71
CA TYR A 116 -18.04 7.84 -11.17
C TYR A 116 -17.82 6.57 -10.32
N ARG A 117 -16.96 6.64 -9.28
CA ARG A 117 -17.28 6.11 -7.93
C ARG A 117 -16.20 6.50 -6.89
N ASN A 118 -16.38 7.61 -6.18
CA ASN A 118 -15.65 7.82 -4.92
C ASN A 118 -16.28 6.93 -3.85
N VAL A 119 -15.66 5.79 -3.59
CA VAL A 119 -15.66 5.14 -2.28
C VAL A 119 -14.23 5.31 -1.80
N ASP A 120 -14.04 5.84 -0.58
CA ASP A 120 -12.70 5.96 0.00
C ASP A 120 -12.05 4.57 0.05
N PRO A 121 -10.83 4.39 -0.47
CA PRO A 121 -10.19 3.08 -0.44
C PRO A 121 -9.94 2.68 1.00
N GLU A 122 -10.48 1.52 1.39
CA GLU A 122 -10.22 0.90 2.70
C GLU A 122 -8.70 0.82 2.91
N LYS A 123 -8.17 1.61 3.84
CA LYS A 123 -6.73 1.58 4.13
C LYS A 123 -6.37 0.22 4.71
N ASP A 124 -5.38 -0.44 4.13
CA ASP A 124 -4.91 -1.73 4.64
C ASP A 124 -4.59 -1.63 6.15
N THR A 125 -5.33 -2.41 6.93
CA THR A 125 -5.29 -2.43 8.40
C THR A 125 -4.36 -3.52 8.95
N ARG A 126 -3.62 -4.25 8.09
CA ARG A 126 -2.60 -5.24 8.50
C ARG A 126 -1.63 -4.66 9.53
N GLY A 127 -1.56 -5.29 10.70
CA GLY A 127 -0.66 -4.92 11.80
C GLY A 127 -1.07 -3.67 12.59
N ASN A 128 -2.15 -2.97 12.22
CA ASN A 128 -2.74 -1.91 13.02
C ASN A 128 -3.78 -2.48 14.00
N PRO A 129 -3.99 -1.87 15.18
CA PRO A 129 -5.14 -2.18 16.04
C PRO A 129 -6.45 -1.95 15.28
N LEU A 130 -7.40 -2.89 15.40
CA LEU A 130 -8.71 -2.79 14.74
C LEU A 130 -9.44 -1.48 15.11
N ALA A 131 -10.16 -0.90 14.15
CA ALA A 131 -10.89 0.33 14.38
C ALA A 131 -12.03 0.13 15.41
N ARG A 132 -12.51 1.21 16.03
CA ARG A 132 -13.63 1.14 17.00
C ARG A 132 -14.92 0.62 16.35
N GLU A 133 -15.05 0.81 15.04
CA GLU A 133 -16.15 0.37 14.20
C GLU A 133 -16.10 -1.12 13.82
N ASP A 134 -14.91 -1.73 13.69
CA ASP A 134 -14.76 -3.17 13.42
C ASP A 134 -15.09 -4.05 14.64
N LYS A 135 -15.02 -3.46 15.84
CA LYS A 135 -15.13 -4.14 17.13
C LYS A 135 -16.57 -4.47 17.50
N PHE A 136 -16.77 -5.46 18.36
CA PHE A 136 -18.08 -5.79 18.93
C PHE A 136 -18.57 -4.63 19.81
N ARG A 137 -19.58 -3.90 19.33
CA ARG A 137 -20.22 -2.79 20.07
C ARG A 137 -21.09 -3.28 21.24
N SER A 138 -21.16 -2.50 22.32
CA SER A 138 -21.97 -2.82 23.51
C SER A 138 -23.48 -2.88 23.25
N LYS A 139 -24.23 -3.46 24.18
CA LYS A 139 -25.71 -3.51 24.10
C LYS A 139 -26.32 -2.11 24.20
N GLY A 140 -25.83 -1.28 25.13
CA GLY A 140 -26.27 0.10 25.32
C GLY A 140 -26.00 1.00 24.11
N TYR A 141 -24.83 0.89 23.46
CA TYR A 141 -24.55 1.57 22.19
C TYR A 141 -25.53 1.12 21.09
N LYS A 142 -25.73 -0.19 20.91
CA LYS A 142 -26.66 -0.72 19.90
C LYS A 142 -28.09 -0.21 20.09
N GLU A 143 -28.54 -0.06 21.33
CA GLU A 143 -29.86 0.47 21.68
C GLU A 143 -29.96 1.98 21.47
N ALA A 144 -28.98 2.76 21.94
CA ALA A 144 -28.93 4.20 21.72
C ALA A 144 -28.87 4.56 20.21
N ALA A 145 -28.08 3.83 19.41
CA ALA A 145 -27.98 4.03 17.96
C ALA A 145 -29.30 3.70 17.23
N LYS A 146 -30.03 2.65 17.66
CA LYS A 146 -31.39 2.37 17.18
C LYS A 146 -32.35 3.51 17.52
N GLU A 147 -32.39 3.97 18.78
CA GLU A 147 -33.28 5.05 19.19
C GLU A 147 -33.01 6.35 18.45
N ALA A 148 -31.74 6.71 18.24
CA ALA A 148 -31.34 7.88 17.46
C ALA A 148 -31.80 7.79 16.00
N LEU A 149 -31.53 6.67 15.31
CA LEU A 149 -31.90 6.50 13.90
C LEU A 149 -33.42 6.30 13.70
N TYR A 150 -34.15 5.72 14.66
CA TYR A 150 -35.62 5.75 14.67
C TYR A 150 -36.17 7.18 14.95
N GLY A 151 -35.41 7.99 15.69
CA GLY A 151 -35.71 9.41 15.93
C GLY A 151 -35.58 10.28 14.68
N GLU A 152 -34.54 10.03 13.88
CA GLU A 152 -34.22 10.70 12.62
C GLU A 152 -35.10 10.18 11.45
N PHE A 153 -35.03 8.88 11.16
CA PHE A 153 -35.63 8.27 9.96
C PHE A 153 -37.07 7.79 10.16
N LYS A 154 -37.93 8.63 10.75
CA LYS A 154 -39.36 8.32 11.03
C LYS A 154 -40.22 7.99 9.79
N GLY A 155 -39.70 8.21 8.58
CA GLY A 155 -40.32 7.80 7.31
C GLY A 155 -39.90 6.42 6.79
N LEU A 156 -38.88 5.79 7.38
CA LEU A 156 -38.43 4.43 7.06
C LEU A 156 -38.99 3.41 8.05
N SER A 157 -39.08 2.14 7.65
CA SER A 157 -39.52 1.09 8.56
C SER A 157 -38.44 0.77 9.60
N HIS A 158 -38.85 0.45 10.83
CA HIS A 158 -37.90 0.05 11.89
C HIS A 158 -37.12 -1.23 11.54
N ALA A 159 -37.66 -2.07 10.65
CA ALA A 159 -36.97 -3.24 10.10
C ALA A 159 -35.87 -2.84 9.10
N THR A 160 -36.13 -1.86 8.21
CA THR A 160 -35.15 -1.32 7.26
C THR A 160 -33.96 -0.73 7.99
N VAL A 161 -34.20 0.14 8.99
CA VAL A 161 -33.14 0.75 9.81
C VAL A 161 -32.35 -0.31 10.59
N LYS A 162 -33.01 -1.36 11.10
CA LYS A 162 -32.34 -2.49 11.78
C LYS A 162 -31.50 -3.32 10.82
N ALA A 163 -31.91 -3.50 9.56
CA ALA A 163 -31.16 -4.26 8.57
C ALA A 163 -29.86 -3.53 8.18
N VAL A 164 -29.93 -2.23 7.85
CA VAL A 164 -28.75 -1.41 7.54
C VAL A 164 -27.81 -1.33 8.74
N LEU A 165 -28.33 -1.18 9.97
CA LEU A 165 -27.49 -1.28 11.17
C LEU A 165 -26.80 -2.66 11.31
N ALA A 166 -27.46 -3.77 10.97
CA ALA A 166 -26.83 -5.09 11.07
C ALA A 166 -25.70 -5.28 10.03
N GLU A 167 -25.82 -4.66 8.86
CA GLU A 167 -24.80 -4.64 7.80
C GLU A 167 -23.53 -3.89 8.24
N TYR A 168 -23.67 -2.66 8.74
CA TYR A 168 -22.55 -1.81 9.18
C TYR A 168 -22.10 -2.06 10.65
N ASN A 169 -22.14 -3.31 11.14
CA ASN A 169 -21.73 -3.70 12.51
C ASN A 169 -22.35 -2.85 13.65
N TRP A 170 -23.58 -2.37 13.45
CA TRP A 170 -24.33 -1.42 14.27
C TRP A 170 -23.74 0.00 14.37
N SER A 171 -22.73 0.33 13.58
CA SER A 171 -22.07 1.63 13.54
C SER A 171 -23.03 2.73 13.07
N TYR A 172 -23.30 3.72 13.92
CA TYR A 172 -24.23 4.82 13.61
C TYR A 172 -23.73 5.67 12.44
N THR A 173 -22.44 6.05 12.48
CA THR A 173 -21.80 6.95 11.50
C THR A 173 -21.80 6.35 10.09
N GLN A 174 -21.52 5.06 9.96
CA GLN A 174 -21.52 4.36 8.66
C GLN A 174 -22.94 4.06 8.15
N ALA A 175 -23.90 3.77 9.03
CA ALA A 175 -25.28 3.48 8.63
C ALA A 175 -26.05 4.73 8.15
N ARG A 176 -25.78 5.91 8.73
CA ARG A 176 -26.54 7.15 8.43
C ARG A 176 -26.53 7.55 6.94
N PRO A 177 -25.41 7.56 6.20
CA PRO A 177 -25.39 7.86 4.76
C PRO A 177 -26.29 6.95 3.92
N THR A 178 -26.24 5.63 4.18
CA THR A 178 -27.08 4.65 3.47
C THR A 178 -28.56 4.85 3.80
N LEU A 179 -28.89 5.22 5.05
CA LEU A 179 -30.26 5.56 5.44
C LEU A 179 -30.74 6.89 4.83
N LEU A 180 -29.88 7.90 4.65
CA LEU A 180 -30.21 9.12 3.91
C LEU A 180 -30.59 8.79 2.46
N VAL A 181 -29.79 7.99 1.75
CA VAL A 181 -30.07 7.56 0.36
C VAL A 181 -31.37 6.76 0.26
N LEU A 182 -31.62 5.82 1.17
CA LEU A 182 -32.88 5.07 1.21
C LEU A 182 -34.08 5.96 1.56
N SER A 183 -33.89 6.99 2.37
CA SER A 183 -34.96 7.93 2.75
C SER A 183 -35.38 8.86 1.60
N SER A 184 -34.43 9.28 0.75
CA SER A 184 -34.72 10.16 -0.39
C SER A 184 -35.27 9.42 -1.61
N GLN A 185 -34.90 8.15 -1.80
CA GLN A 185 -35.46 7.30 -2.87
C GLN A 185 -36.85 6.74 -2.56
N SER A 186 -37.26 6.69 -1.28
CA SER A 186 -38.53 6.07 -0.89
C SER A 186 -39.72 7.04 -0.96
N TRP A 187 -40.52 6.95 -2.04
CA TRP A 187 -41.73 7.78 -2.28
C TRP A 187 -42.71 7.91 -1.10
N ARG A 188 -42.73 6.92 -0.19
CA ARG A 188 -43.53 6.94 1.06
C ARG A 188 -43.04 7.97 2.09
N SER A 189 -41.75 8.31 2.12
CA SER A 189 -41.22 9.36 3.00
C SER A 189 -41.75 10.74 2.59
N SER A 190 -41.77 11.04 1.30
CA SER A 190 -42.28 12.30 0.74
C SER A 190 -43.74 12.56 1.10
N ILE A 191 -44.61 11.55 0.97
CA ILE A 191 -46.03 11.66 1.31
C ILE A 191 -46.23 11.92 2.81
N THR A 192 -45.52 11.18 3.67
CA THR A 192 -45.66 11.33 5.14
C THR A 192 -45.08 12.65 5.65
N ASN A 193 -43.97 13.12 5.08
CA ASN A 193 -43.38 14.43 5.41
C ASN A 193 -44.26 15.60 4.96
N PHE A 194 -44.89 15.50 3.78
CA PHE A 194 -45.85 16.49 3.29
C PHE A 194 -47.08 16.60 4.20
N PHE A 195 -47.75 15.48 4.51
CA PHE A 195 -48.93 15.46 5.37
C PHE A 195 -48.66 15.91 6.81
N MET A 196 -47.47 15.59 7.36
CA MET A 196 -47.09 15.97 8.73
C MET A 196 -46.32 17.30 8.83
N ARG A 197 -46.12 18.03 7.72
CA ARG A 197 -45.28 19.24 7.63
C ARG A 197 -43.89 19.09 8.29
N ARG A 198 -43.24 17.94 8.09
CA ARG A 198 -41.92 17.64 8.66
C ARG A 198 -40.80 18.01 7.69
N LYS A 199 -39.71 18.59 8.19
CA LYS A 199 -38.43 18.65 7.46
C LYS A 199 -38.01 17.21 7.10
N ALA A 200 -37.54 17.01 5.87
CA ALA A 200 -36.81 15.79 5.51
C ALA A 200 -35.43 15.78 6.20
N PRO A 201 -34.86 14.60 6.54
CA PRO A 201 -33.50 14.52 7.05
C PRO A 201 -32.52 14.96 5.95
N SER A 202 -31.61 15.88 6.26
CA SER A 202 -30.53 16.32 5.36
C SER A 202 -29.20 15.68 5.77
N ALA A 203 -28.21 15.74 4.88
CA ALA A 203 -26.83 15.44 5.26
C ALA A 203 -26.36 16.37 6.39
N ASP A 204 -26.65 17.67 6.26
CA ASP A 204 -26.11 18.74 7.11
C ASP A 204 -26.90 18.97 8.42
N ASP A 205 -28.24 18.81 8.38
CA ASP A 205 -29.12 18.92 9.56
C ASP A 205 -29.05 17.59 10.37
N HIS A 206 -28.14 17.50 11.35
CA HIS A 206 -28.03 16.35 12.26
C HIS A 206 -28.87 16.53 13.53
N PRO A 207 -29.85 15.67 13.85
CA PRO A 207 -30.82 15.92 14.93
C PRO A 207 -30.25 15.85 16.36
N LEU A 208 -29.05 15.30 16.53
CA LEU A 208 -28.33 15.30 17.83
C LEU A 208 -27.31 16.44 17.96
N ILE A 209 -27.24 17.37 17.00
CA ILE A 209 -26.42 18.59 17.13
C ILE A 209 -27.34 19.79 17.41
N MET A 210 -27.08 20.47 18.51
CA MET A 210 -27.71 21.75 18.84
C MET A 210 -26.68 22.86 18.58
N TRP A 211 -27.03 23.81 17.71
CA TRP A 211 -26.19 24.97 17.42
C TRP A 211 -26.54 26.11 18.37
N LEU A 212 -25.59 26.52 19.20
CA LEU A 212 -25.74 27.71 20.02
C LEU A 212 -25.65 28.97 19.16
N ALA A 213 -26.47 29.98 19.47
CA ALA A 213 -26.40 31.29 18.83
C ALA A 213 -25.02 31.96 19.10
N PRO A 214 -24.53 32.83 18.21
CA PRO A 214 -23.27 33.53 18.43
C PRO A 214 -23.41 34.53 19.60
N ASP A 215 -22.50 34.47 20.56
CA ASP A 215 -22.50 35.32 21.74
C ASP A 215 -21.90 36.69 21.41
N ALA A 216 -22.75 37.63 20.97
CA ALA A 216 -22.36 38.98 20.56
C ALA A 216 -21.55 39.79 21.61
N LYS A 217 -21.59 39.39 22.89
CA LYS A 217 -20.77 39.98 23.97
C LYS A 217 -19.35 39.43 24.09
N THR A 218 -19.01 38.35 23.38
CA THR A 218 -17.72 37.65 23.49
C THR A 218 -17.02 37.43 22.13
N GLY A 219 -17.63 37.87 21.02
CA GLY A 219 -17.15 37.63 19.66
C GLY A 219 -17.24 36.17 19.19
N ARG A 220 -17.73 35.24 20.04
CA ARG A 220 -17.71 33.80 19.75
C ARG A 220 -18.81 33.41 18.77
N GLY A 221 -18.40 32.75 17.68
CA GLY A 221 -19.29 32.22 16.65
C GLY A 221 -20.19 31.07 17.11
N ARG A 222 -20.97 30.51 16.16
CA ARG A 222 -21.94 29.43 16.42
C ARG A 222 -21.24 28.15 16.88
N LYS A 223 -21.41 27.80 18.16
CA LYS A 223 -20.82 26.58 18.72
C LYS A 223 -21.76 25.38 18.57
N PRO A 224 -21.33 24.26 17.94
CA PRO A 224 -22.06 23.00 17.99
C PRO A 224 -21.95 22.34 19.37
N LEU A 225 -23.07 21.79 19.86
CA LEU A 225 -23.19 21.06 21.12
C LEU A 225 -23.93 19.73 20.89
N LEU A 226 -23.47 18.65 21.52
CA LEU A 226 -24.13 17.35 21.40
C LEU A 226 -25.35 17.24 22.33
N VAL A 227 -26.48 16.79 21.77
CA VAL A 227 -27.60 16.26 22.55
C VAL A 227 -27.20 14.87 23.05
N LYS A 228 -26.93 14.75 24.35
CA LYS A 228 -26.51 13.50 24.98
C LYS A 228 -27.52 12.38 24.75
N THR A 229 -27.02 11.19 24.42
CA THR A 229 -27.80 9.97 24.26
C THR A 229 -27.78 9.14 25.56
N LYS A 230 -28.34 7.92 25.52
CA LYS A 230 -28.28 6.96 26.63
C LYS A 230 -26.95 6.20 26.71
N SER A 231 -26.01 6.41 25.79
CA SER A 231 -24.73 5.68 25.76
C SER A 231 -23.53 6.63 25.60
N LEU A 232 -22.64 6.61 26.59
CA LEU A 232 -21.38 7.37 26.55
C LEU A 232 -20.51 7.00 25.33
N GLU A 233 -20.58 5.75 24.87
CA GLU A 233 -19.83 5.29 23.69
C GLU A 233 -20.33 5.95 22.40
N LEU A 234 -21.64 6.18 22.28
CA LEU A 234 -22.24 6.85 21.13
C LEU A 234 -22.00 8.37 21.23
N ASP A 235 -22.10 8.94 22.43
CA ASP A 235 -21.80 10.36 22.65
C ASP A 235 -20.34 10.71 22.28
N GLN A 236 -19.39 9.83 22.63
CA GLN A 236 -17.99 9.96 22.20
C GLN A 236 -17.86 9.90 20.67
N GLU A 237 -18.44 8.89 20.03
CA GLU A 237 -18.36 8.68 18.58
C GLU A 237 -18.94 9.86 17.80
N LEU A 238 -20.09 10.40 18.22
CA LEU A 238 -20.72 11.57 17.60
C LEU A 238 -19.92 12.85 17.85
N TYR A 239 -19.32 13.00 19.03
CA TYR A 239 -18.44 14.14 19.33
C TYR A 239 -17.17 14.11 18.47
N GLU A 240 -16.53 12.94 18.34
CA GLU A 240 -15.30 12.75 17.57
C GLU A 240 -15.53 12.86 16.05
N SER A 241 -16.67 12.39 15.54
CA SER A 241 -16.95 12.39 14.09
C SER A 241 -17.64 13.65 13.56
N LEU A 242 -18.45 14.35 14.37
CA LEU A 242 -19.26 15.49 13.90
C LEU A 242 -18.85 16.83 14.51
N ILE A 243 -18.57 16.87 15.82
CA ILE A 243 -18.33 18.13 16.54
C ILE A 243 -16.85 18.52 16.49
N ARG A 244 -15.95 17.55 16.67
CA ARG A 244 -14.51 17.79 16.65
C ARG A 244 -14.00 18.36 15.31
N PRO A 245 -14.36 17.81 14.12
CA PRO A 245 -13.86 18.35 12.86
C PRO A 245 -14.36 19.76 12.58
N GLU A 246 -15.61 20.05 12.95
CA GLU A 246 -16.19 21.40 12.82
C GLU A 246 -15.54 22.40 13.78
N LEU A 247 -15.26 22.04 15.04
CA LEU A 247 -14.52 22.91 15.97
C LEU A 247 -13.05 23.11 15.55
N GLU A 248 -12.41 22.09 14.97
CA GLU A 248 -11.05 22.20 14.43
C GLU A 248 -11.02 23.04 13.14
N LYS A 249 -12.06 22.97 12.31
CA LYS A 249 -12.27 23.86 11.15
C LYS A 249 -12.52 25.31 11.61
N GLN A 250 -13.49 25.56 12.49
CA GLN A 250 -13.78 26.89 13.03
C GLN A 250 -12.53 27.55 13.65
N ARG A 251 -11.65 26.78 14.30
CA ARG A 251 -10.36 27.28 14.79
C ARG A 251 -9.39 27.66 13.66
N LYS A 252 -9.30 26.86 12.59
CA LYS A 252 -8.48 27.18 11.41
C LYS A 252 -9.00 28.43 10.71
N ASP A 253 -10.31 28.48 10.47
CA ASP A 253 -10.99 29.63 9.85
C ASP A 253 -10.76 30.92 10.67
N GLN A 254 -10.79 30.83 12.01
CA GLN A 254 -10.45 31.95 12.89
C GLN A 254 -8.97 32.34 12.80
N VAL A 255 -8.03 31.40 12.94
CA VAL A 255 -6.58 31.68 12.89
C VAL A 255 -6.17 32.29 11.54
N GLN A 256 -6.81 31.86 10.45
CA GLN A 256 -6.64 32.46 9.12
C GLN A 256 -7.13 33.91 9.08
N GLN A 257 -8.31 34.21 9.64
CA GLN A 257 -8.85 35.57 9.70
C GLN A 257 -8.01 36.49 10.61
N ASP A 258 -7.57 35.97 11.77
CA ASP A 258 -6.70 36.68 12.70
C ASP A 258 -5.35 37.01 12.04
N LEU A 259 -4.78 36.09 11.23
CA LEU A 259 -3.57 36.30 10.43
C LEU A 259 -3.77 37.31 9.30
N GLU A 260 -4.84 37.20 8.52
CA GLU A 260 -5.15 38.14 7.43
C GLU A 260 -5.42 39.56 7.93
N LEU A 261 -5.96 39.71 9.15
CA LEU A 261 -6.13 41.01 9.80
C LEU A 261 -4.80 41.56 10.31
N ALA A 262 -3.96 40.72 10.93
CA ALA A 262 -2.64 41.11 11.41
C ALA A 262 -1.71 41.56 10.27
N LEU A 263 -1.75 40.88 9.11
CA LEU A 263 -0.98 41.28 7.93
C LEU A 263 -1.43 42.64 7.38
N LYS A 264 -2.74 42.89 7.26
CA LYS A 264 -3.29 44.17 6.79
C LYS A 264 -2.95 45.33 7.71
N TRP A 265 -3.13 45.15 9.03
CA TRP A 265 -2.75 46.19 10.01
C TRP A 265 -1.24 46.47 9.93
N ASN A 266 -0.40 45.43 9.86
CA ASN A 266 1.05 45.61 9.68
C ASN A 266 1.44 46.30 8.34
N GLU A 267 0.69 46.08 7.26
CA GLU A 267 0.85 46.80 5.98
C GLU A 267 0.40 48.27 6.09
N GLU A 268 -0.76 48.54 6.71
CA GLU A 268 -1.29 49.89 6.96
C GLU A 268 -0.40 50.72 7.91
N GLU A 269 0.17 50.11 8.95
CA GLU A 269 1.07 50.77 9.92
C GLU A 269 2.45 51.07 9.30
N ALA A 270 2.99 50.15 8.50
CA ALA A 270 4.24 50.37 7.77
C ALA A 270 4.10 51.44 6.67
N GLU A 271 2.97 51.49 5.96
CA GLU A 271 2.69 52.58 4.99
C GLU A 271 2.54 53.94 5.68
N ALA A 272 1.91 54.00 6.87
CA ALA A 272 1.71 55.23 7.61
C ALA A 272 3.01 55.85 8.17
N GLU A 273 3.93 55.02 8.69
CA GLU A 273 5.23 55.47 9.21
C GLU A 273 6.32 55.57 8.12
N GLY A 274 6.05 55.06 6.91
CA GLY A 274 7.00 55.07 5.78
C GLY A 274 8.03 53.93 5.79
N GLU A 275 7.87 52.93 6.67
CA GLU A 275 8.73 51.76 6.85
C GLU A 275 8.43 50.64 5.83
N MET A 276 8.24 51.02 4.56
CA MET A 276 8.00 50.11 3.43
C MET A 276 9.28 49.94 2.60
N TYR A 277 9.68 48.68 2.39
CA TYR A 277 10.98 48.33 1.82
C TYR A 277 10.82 47.72 0.43
N ASP A 278 11.53 48.25 -0.57
CA ASP A 278 11.48 47.72 -1.93
C ASP A 278 12.24 46.39 -2.06
N CYS A 279 11.61 45.41 -2.71
CA CYS A 279 12.27 44.16 -3.06
C CYS A 279 13.07 44.32 -4.35
N GLU A 280 14.40 44.29 -4.26
CA GLU A 280 15.35 44.52 -5.37
C GLU A 280 15.19 43.55 -6.56
N CYS A 281 14.57 42.39 -6.33
CA CYS A 281 14.26 41.41 -7.38
C CYS A 281 13.01 41.78 -8.22
N CYS A 282 12.09 42.62 -7.74
CA CYS A 282 10.83 42.91 -8.43
C CYS A 282 10.30 44.35 -8.32
N PHE A 283 10.96 45.21 -7.54
CA PHE A 283 10.60 46.63 -7.31
C PHE A 283 9.14 46.81 -6.85
N ILE A 284 8.71 45.90 -5.97
CA ILE A 284 7.45 45.99 -5.23
C ILE A 284 7.82 46.29 -3.77
N PRO A 285 7.21 47.31 -3.12
CA PRO A 285 7.39 47.55 -1.70
C PRO A 285 6.66 46.47 -0.89
N ASN A 286 7.28 45.97 0.16
CA ASN A 286 6.68 45.04 1.12
C ASN A 286 7.07 45.48 2.55
N THR A 287 6.41 44.90 3.56
CA THR A 287 6.81 45.12 4.95
C THR A 287 8.05 44.29 5.29
N LEU A 288 8.90 44.78 6.20
CA LEU A 288 10.12 44.08 6.66
C LEU A 288 9.86 42.62 7.09
N GLN A 289 8.67 42.32 7.59
CA GLN A 289 8.28 40.98 8.05
C GLN A 289 8.05 39.97 6.92
N GLN A 290 7.78 40.43 5.70
CA GLN A 290 7.59 39.65 4.48
C GLN A 290 8.88 39.56 3.63
N MET A 291 10.02 39.94 4.21
CA MET A 291 11.28 40.14 3.51
C MET A 291 12.45 39.44 4.18
N SER A 292 13.54 39.33 3.43
CA SER A 292 14.81 38.72 3.83
C SER A 292 15.96 39.46 3.16
N THR A 293 17.15 39.39 3.73
CA THR A 293 18.39 39.87 3.10
C THR A 293 19.20 38.68 2.58
N CYS A 294 20.08 38.91 1.61
CA CYS A 294 21.20 37.97 1.39
C CYS A 294 22.25 38.12 2.51
N ASP A 295 23.17 37.15 2.59
CA ASP A 295 24.20 37.03 3.63
C ASP A 295 25.50 37.82 3.37
N VAL A 296 25.79 38.18 2.12
CA VAL A 296 27.00 38.93 1.72
C VAL A 296 26.71 40.43 1.59
N ASP A 297 25.91 40.82 0.59
CA ASP A 297 25.71 42.22 0.19
C ASP A 297 24.51 42.90 0.88
N GLY A 298 23.68 42.13 1.60
CA GLY A 298 22.48 42.61 2.30
C GLY A 298 21.20 42.77 1.46
N HIS A 299 21.26 42.50 0.15
CA HIS A 299 20.17 42.69 -0.82
C HIS A 299 18.78 42.23 -0.33
N TYR A 300 17.79 43.12 -0.41
CA TYR A 300 16.43 42.93 0.07
C TYR A 300 15.53 42.16 -0.91
N ILE A 301 15.05 40.99 -0.47
CA ILE A 301 14.26 40.05 -1.27
C ILE A 301 12.98 39.65 -0.51
N CYS A 302 11.82 39.93 -1.11
CA CYS A 302 10.52 39.54 -0.55
C CYS A 302 10.23 38.04 -0.69
N PHE A 303 9.39 37.53 0.22
CA PHE A 303 8.99 36.13 0.25
C PHE A 303 8.25 35.66 -1.02
N ARG A 304 7.62 36.58 -1.76
CA ARG A 304 7.03 36.27 -3.08
C ARG A 304 8.10 35.82 -4.07
N CYS A 305 9.20 36.56 -4.20
CA CYS A 305 10.31 36.19 -5.09
C CYS A 305 11.01 34.90 -4.64
N ILE A 306 11.21 34.71 -3.33
CA ILE A 306 11.71 33.45 -2.75
C ILE A 306 10.85 32.26 -3.19
N ARG A 307 9.52 32.34 -2.98
CA ARG A 307 8.59 31.27 -3.35
C ARG A 307 8.62 30.97 -4.84
N HIS A 308 8.62 31.99 -5.70
CA HIS A 308 8.72 31.79 -7.15
C HIS A 308 10.06 31.15 -7.56
N ALA A 309 11.19 31.57 -6.98
CA ALA A 309 12.50 31.00 -7.28
C ALA A 309 12.65 29.57 -6.78
N ILE A 310 12.11 29.21 -5.60
CA ILE A 310 12.08 27.82 -5.13
C ILE A 310 11.15 26.97 -6.01
N ASN A 311 9.95 27.44 -6.37
CA ASN A 311 9.05 26.66 -7.22
C ASN A 311 9.65 26.41 -8.61
N ALA A 312 10.30 27.42 -9.22
CA ALA A 312 11.05 27.25 -10.46
C ALA A 312 12.30 26.37 -10.31
N ALA A 313 12.86 26.24 -9.11
CA ALA A 313 13.94 25.28 -8.84
C ALA A 313 13.43 23.84 -8.67
N LEU A 314 12.25 23.66 -8.06
CA LEU A 314 11.66 22.36 -7.76
C LEU A 314 11.00 21.72 -8.98
N TYR A 315 10.17 22.48 -9.70
CA TYR A 315 9.27 21.98 -10.74
C TYR A 315 9.75 22.27 -12.16
N ASP A 316 10.44 23.40 -12.38
CA ASP A 316 11.08 23.75 -13.65
C ASP A 316 12.59 23.39 -13.64
N GLN A 317 13.30 23.80 -14.70
CA GLN A 317 14.73 23.57 -14.86
C GLN A 317 15.61 24.57 -14.08
N GLY A 318 15.05 25.34 -13.14
CA GLY A 318 15.73 26.46 -12.47
C GLY A 318 16.73 26.10 -11.36
N TRP A 319 16.90 24.82 -11.00
CA TRP A 319 17.69 24.38 -9.84
C TRP A 319 19.13 24.93 -9.84
N ALA A 320 19.92 24.65 -10.88
CA ALA A 320 21.33 25.05 -10.91
C ALA A 320 21.53 26.59 -10.91
N ARG A 321 20.56 27.35 -11.42
CA ARG A 321 20.56 28.80 -11.37
C ARG A 321 20.25 29.28 -9.95
N ASN A 322 19.09 28.90 -9.41
CA ASN A 322 18.50 29.49 -8.22
C ASN A 322 19.07 28.92 -6.90
N ILE A 323 19.69 27.73 -6.89
CA ILE A 323 20.04 27.01 -5.65
C ILE A 323 21.55 26.88 -5.47
N ASN A 324 22.04 27.15 -4.25
CA ASN A 324 23.38 26.78 -3.79
C ASN A 324 23.31 25.37 -3.19
N THR A 325 23.98 24.41 -3.82
CA THR A 325 23.92 22.98 -3.45
C THR A 325 25.06 22.52 -2.55
N GLU A 326 25.83 23.46 -2.01
CA GLU A 326 26.81 23.27 -0.93
C GLU A 326 26.22 23.76 0.40
N LEU A 327 25.68 24.99 0.42
CA LEU A 327 25.00 25.57 1.57
C LEU A 327 23.56 25.07 1.77
N CYS A 328 23.00 24.38 0.77
CA CYS A 328 21.61 23.93 0.73
C CYS A 328 20.58 25.07 0.91
N THR A 329 20.82 26.18 0.21
CA THR A 329 20.07 27.44 0.27
C THR A 329 19.68 27.94 -1.12
N LEU A 330 18.82 28.96 -1.14
CA LEU A 330 18.54 29.76 -2.34
C LEU A 330 19.68 30.77 -2.52
N LYS A 331 20.20 30.95 -3.74
CA LYS A 331 21.13 32.04 -4.06
C LYS A 331 20.41 33.39 -4.01
N CYS A 332 21.15 34.48 -3.98
CA CYS A 332 20.58 35.80 -4.22
C CYS A 332 19.83 35.85 -5.58
N ILE A 333 18.76 36.65 -5.63
CA ILE A 333 17.95 36.88 -6.85
C ILE A 333 17.93 38.38 -7.22
N ALA A 334 18.66 39.23 -6.50
CA ALA A 334 18.81 40.64 -6.85
C ALA A 334 19.71 40.77 -8.09
N PRO A 335 19.27 41.47 -9.15
CA PRO A 335 20.09 41.73 -10.32
C PRO A 335 21.12 42.83 -10.00
N MET A 336 22.41 42.51 -10.12
CA MET A 336 23.47 43.49 -9.93
C MET A 336 23.42 44.57 -11.03
N THR A 337 23.59 45.84 -10.66
CA THR A 337 23.67 46.95 -11.62
C THR A 337 25.00 47.00 -12.37
N ASP A 338 26.07 46.50 -11.75
CA ASP A 338 27.43 46.56 -12.28
C ASP A 338 27.77 45.28 -13.04
N SER A 339 28.18 45.44 -14.30
CA SER A 339 27.77 44.52 -15.36
C SER A 339 28.71 43.34 -15.64
N MET A 340 29.14 42.56 -14.64
CA MET A 340 30.02 41.39 -14.86
C MET A 340 29.68 40.08 -14.11
N ASP A 341 29.14 40.10 -12.89
CA ASP A 341 28.86 38.87 -12.12
C ASP A 341 27.52 38.95 -11.34
N ASP A 342 26.84 37.80 -11.21
CA ASP A 342 25.67 37.65 -10.33
C ASP A 342 26.08 37.77 -8.84
N CYS A 343 25.19 38.28 -7.98
CA CYS A 343 25.42 38.32 -6.53
C CYS A 343 25.74 36.92 -5.97
N THR A 344 26.92 36.77 -5.37
CA THR A 344 27.42 35.48 -4.87
C THR A 344 26.78 35.02 -3.56
N GLY A 345 26.10 35.93 -2.86
CA GLY A 345 25.41 35.65 -1.60
C GLY A 345 24.21 34.71 -1.75
N CYS A 346 23.70 34.25 -0.61
CA CYS A 346 22.56 33.35 -0.48
C CYS A 346 21.51 33.92 0.49
N VAL A 347 20.25 33.51 0.30
CA VAL A 347 19.16 33.80 1.23
C VAL A 347 19.17 32.76 2.36
N PRO A 348 19.21 33.14 3.65
CA PRO A 348 19.30 32.20 4.75
C PRO A 348 18.12 31.22 4.79
N LEU A 349 18.42 29.93 5.03
CA LEU A 349 17.43 28.83 4.97
C LEU A 349 16.23 29.03 5.91
N ALA A 350 16.37 29.80 6.99
CA ALA A 350 15.28 30.15 7.89
C ALA A 350 14.20 31.00 7.19
N PHE A 351 14.60 32.04 6.44
CA PHE A 351 13.67 32.87 5.66
C PHE A 351 13.10 32.09 4.47
N VAL A 352 13.92 31.26 3.79
CA VAL A 352 13.42 30.38 2.73
C VAL A 352 12.33 29.43 3.24
N LYS A 353 12.52 28.83 4.43
CA LYS A 353 11.50 27.98 5.06
C LYS A 353 10.27 28.76 5.48
N ARG A 354 10.42 29.95 6.10
CA ARG A 354 9.29 30.81 6.49
C ARG A 354 8.45 31.19 5.27
N ALA A 355 9.08 31.74 4.24
CA ALA A 355 8.42 32.15 3.00
C ALA A 355 7.60 31.01 2.36
N LEU A 356 8.11 29.77 2.41
CA LEU A 356 7.37 28.60 1.91
C LEU A 356 6.21 28.20 2.84
N LEU A 357 6.42 28.18 4.15
CA LEU A 357 5.42 27.76 5.15
C LEU A 357 4.22 28.70 5.30
N GLU A 358 4.29 29.91 4.74
CA GLU A 358 3.15 30.84 4.63
C GLU A 358 2.16 30.45 3.51
N GLU A 359 2.50 29.50 2.62
CA GLU A 359 1.56 28.88 1.66
C GLU A 359 0.96 27.57 2.21
N PRO A 360 -0.29 27.22 1.85
CA PRO A 360 -0.93 25.98 2.29
C PRO A 360 -0.21 24.70 1.83
N ASP A 361 0.44 24.73 0.66
CA ASP A 361 1.29 23.64 0.14
C ASP A 361 2.76 23.73 0.64
N GLY A 362 3.03 24.63 1.60
CA GLY A 362 4.37 25.01 2.07
C GLY A 362 5.19 23.87 2.66
N GLU A 363 4.60 23.07 3.55
CA GLU A 363 5.27 21.87 4.11
C GLU A 363 5.69 20.89 3.01
N ASP A 364 4.86 20.78 1.97
CA ASP A 364 5.09 19.89 0.83
C ASP A 364 6.22 20.39 -0.07
N ALA A 365 6.32 21.71 -0.28
CA ALA A 365 7.44 22.33 -0.98
C ALA A 365 8.75 22.21 -0.19
N VAL A 366 8.74 22.50 1.12
CA VAL A 366 9.90 22.32 2.01
C VAL A 366 10.35 20.85 2.04
N ARG A 367 9.42 19.90 2.06
CA ARG A 367 9.76 18.46 2.00
C ARG A 367 10.44 18.09 0.69
N LYS A 368 9.88 18.45 -0.47
CA LYS A 368 10.48 18.21 -1.80
C LYS A 368 11.87 18.85 -1.94
N LEU A 369 12.05 20.04 -1.38
CA LEU A 369 13.35 20.75 -1.34
C LEU A 369 14.41 19.97 -0.54
N ASN A 370 14.08 19.55 0.68
CA ASN A 370 14.96 18.71 1.51
C ASN A 370 15.23 17.33 0.87
N GLU A 371 14.23 16.72 0.23
CA GLU A 371 14.39 15.46 -0.50
C GLU A 371 15.38 15.62 -1.68
N ARG A 372 15.32 16.73 -2.41
CA ARG A 372 16.22 16.98 -3.55
C ARG A 372 17.64 17.32 -3.10
N PHE A 373 17.81 18.14 -2.05
CA PHE A 373 19.12 18.36 -1.42
C PHE A 373 19.75 17.04 -0.94
N THR A 374 18.96 16.21 -0.23
CA THR A 374 19.41 14.91 0.25
C THR A 374 19.81 13.98 -0.89
N ASN A 375 19.03 13.94 -1.98
CA ASN A 375 19.38 13.16 -3.16
C ASN A 375 20.68 13.63 -3.84
N GLU A 376 20.93 14.94 -3.93
CA GLU A 376 22.17 15.46 -4.52
C GLU A 376 23.38 15.16 -3.63
N ALA A 377 23.28 15.38 -2.31
CA ALA A 377 24.34 15.01 -1.36
C ALA A 377 24.64 13.50 -1.38
N MET A 378 23.61 12.65 -1.49
CA MET A 378 23.73 11.19 -1.62
C MET A 378 24.22 10.71 -2.99
N LEU A 379 24.30 11.58 -4.00
CA LEU A 379 25.00 11.32 -5.26
C LEU A 379 26.46 11.78 -5.18
N LYS A 380 26.71 12.97 -4.62
CA LYS A 380 28.06 13.53 -4.40
C LYS A 380 28.92 12.66 -3.48
N SER A 381 28.31 11.96 -2.50
CA SER A 381 29.04 11.15 -1.52
C SER A 381 29.70 9.87 -2.07
N GLN A 382 29.26 9.39 -3.24
CA GLN A 382 29.73 8.15 -3.88
C GLN A 382 29.65 6.88 -3.01
N LEU A 383 28.89 6.90 -1.91
CA LEU A 383 28.74 5.78 -1.00
C LEU A 383 27.87 4.66 -1.62
N PRO A 384 28.10 3.38 -1.25
CA PRO A 384 27.20 2.30 -1.63
C PRO A 384 25.90 2.43 -0.81
N LEU A 385 24.83 2.88 -1.47
CA LEU A 385 23.55 3.19 -0.82
C LEU A 385 22.44 2.23 -1.28
N ILE A 386 21.71 1.68 -0.31
CA ILE A 386 20.46 0.96 -0.55
C ILE A 386 19.31 1.94 -0.32
N ARG A 387 18.50 2.14 -1.36
CA ARG A 387 17.36 3.08 -1.37
C ARG A 387 16.04 2.32 -1.21
N CYS A 388 15.11 2.88 -0.45
CA CYS A 388 13.74 2.38 -0.41
C CYS A 388 13.02 2.70 -1.73
N PRO A 389 12.28 1.76 -2.34
CA PRO A 389 11.51 2.03 -3.57
C PRO A 389 10.21 2.81 -3.32
N PHE A 390 9.81 3.03 -2.05
CA PHE A 390 8.52 3.62 -1.68
C PHE A 390 8.62 5.00 -1.02
N CYS A 391 9.83 5.45 -0.65
CA CYS A 391 10.03 6.73 0.05
C CYS A 391 11.51 7.16 -0.07
N PRO A 392 11.86 8.42 0.28
CA PRO A 392 13.23 8.95 0.15
C PRO A 392 14.30 8.29 1.04
N TYR A 393 13.93 7.33 1.91
CA TYR A 393 14.86 6.68 2.83
C TYR A 393 15.96 5.91 2.08
N ALA A 394 17.20 6.13 2.49
CA ALA A 394 18.35 5.35 2.07
C ALA A 394 19.26 5.03 3.27
N GLU A 395 19.85 3.84 3.27
CA GLU A 395 20.87 3.43 4.22
C GLU A 395 22.18 3.05 3.49
N ILE A 396 23.30 3.12 4.20
CA ILE A 396 24.59 2.68 3.68
C ILE A 396 24.63 1.15 3.69
N ASP A 397 25.10 0.55 2.61
CA ASP A 397 25.36 -0.89 2.59
C ASP A 397 26.74 -1.19 3.22
N ASP A 398 26.74 -1.43 4.53
CA ASP A 398 27.94 -1.77 5.31
C ASP A 398 28.75 -2.94 4.71
N LEU A 399 28.09 -3.90 4.05
CA LEU A 399 28.75 -5.03 3.39
C LEU A 399 29.43 -4.65 2.07
N ALA A 400 29.05 -3.51 1.49
CA ALA A 400 29.59 -2.99 0.24
C ALA A 400 30.73 -1.98 0.42
N LEU A 401 30.95 -1.46 1.64
CA LEU A 401 32.08 -0.59 1.94
C LEU A 401 33.44 -1.32 1.77
N PRO A 402 34.48 -0.67 1.22
CA PRO A 402 35.83 -1.26 1.16
C PRO A 402 36.46 -1.54 2.53
N SER A 403 36.08 -0.76 3.55
CA SER A 403 36.54 -0.84 4.94
C SER A 403 35.71 -1.80 5.82
N ALA A 404 34.81 -2.58 5.23
CA ALA A 404 33.92 -3.49 5.97
C ALA A 404 34.70 -4.53 6.79
N ASN A 405 34.41 -4.61 8.10
CA ASN A 405 35.01 -5.59 9.00
C ASN A 405 34.34 -6.98 8.88
N LEU A 406 34.42 -7.57 7.68
CA LEU A 406 33.78 -8.83 7.27
C LEU A 406 34.14 -10.07 8.11
N VAL A 407 35.13 -9.95 9.02
CA VAL A 407 35.55 -11.00 9.95
C VAL A 407 34.77 -10.97 11.27
N ARG A 408 34.23 -9.80 11.68
CA ARG A 408 33.61 -9.62 13.02
C ARG A 408 32.27 -10.35 13.19
N SER A 409 31.55 -10.60 12.10
CA SER A 409 30.26 -11.29 12.08
C SER A 409 30.37 -12.82 11.97
N LEU A 410 31.57 -13.35 11.69
CA LEU A 410 31.83 -14.77 11.49
C LEU A 410 31.74 -15.56 12.80
N ARG A 411 30.96 -16.64 12.83
CA ARG A 411 30.85 -17.56 13.98
C ARG A 411 31.29 -18.97 13.58
N PHE A 412 32.22 -19.57 14.32
CA PHE A 412 32.62 -20.95 14.05
C PHE A 412 31.45 -21.92 14.22
N ARG A 413 31.33 -22.87 13.28
CA ARG A 413 30.22 -23.82 13.24
C ARG A 413 30.28 -24.78 14.42
N ARG A 414 29.26 -24.77 15.30
CA ARG A 414 29.26 -25.50 16.60
C ARG A 414 29.46 -27.02 16.46
N GLU A 415 29.09 -27.60 15.32
CA GLU A 415 29.30 -29.01 14.97
C GLU A 415 30.79 -29.39 14.89
N SER A 416 31.68 -28.42 14.61
CA SER A 416 33.14 -28.61 14.55
C SER A 416 33.77 -28.93 15.92
N LEU A 417 33.03 -28.77 17.03
CA LEU A 417 33.53 -29.10 18.37
C LEU A 417 33.82 -30.60 18.55
N LEU A 418 33.19 -31.50 17.80
CA LEU A 418 33.56 -32.93 17.81
C LEU A 418 34.95 -33.17 17.20
N ALA A 419 35.35 -32.39 16.19
CA ALA A 419 36.69 -32.46 15.63
C ALA A 419 37.77 -31.90 16.59
N SER A 420 37.39 -31.05 17.56
CA SER A 420 38.34 -30.48 18.51
C SER A 420 38.98 -31.53 19.45
N VAL A 421 38.28 -32.63 19.74
CA VAL A 421 38.83 -33.74 20.55
C VAL A 421 39.95 -34.46 19.78
N SER A 422 39.71 -34.78 18.50
CA SER A 422 40.72 -35.38 17.62
C SER A 422 41.88 -34.44 17.36
N LEU A 423 41.61 -33.14 17.15
CA LEU A 423 42.65 -32.12 16.99
C LEU A 423 43.54 -31.98 18.23
N PHE A 424 42.97 -32.03 19.45
CA PHE A 424 43.74 -31.99 20.69
C PHE A 424 44.68 -33.21 20.81
N GLN A 425 44.18 -34.40 20.45
CA GLN A 425 44.97 -35.64 20.43
C GLN A 425 46.12 -35.58 19.40
N VAL A 426 45.88 -34.98 18.23
CA VAL A 426 46.88 -34.79 17.16
C VAL A 426 47.89 -33.69 17.51
N LEU A 427 47.47 -32.63 18.20
CA LEU A 427 48.35 -31.55 18.71
C LEU A 427 49.30 -32.02 19.83
N CYS A 428 49.05 -33.16 20.48
CA CYS A 428 50.00 -33.77 21.40
C CYS A 428 51.22 -34.38 20.68
N PHE A 429 51.16 -34.64 19.37
CA PHE A 429 52.25 -35.27 18.62
C PHE A 429 53.34 -34.25 18.26
N GLN A 430 54.58 -34.47 18.70
CA GLN A 430 55.67 -33.49 18.57
C GLN A 430 55.91 -33.01 17.13
N ALA A 431 55.86 -33.91 16.14
CA ALA A 431 56.02 -33.52 14.73
C ALA A 431 54.92 -32.56 14.25
N VAL A 432 53.67 -32.72 14.72
CA VAL A 432 52.56 -31.81 14.40
C VAL A 432 52.80 -30.44 15.04
N ARG A 433 53.31 -30.38 16.28
CA ARG A 433 53.64 -29.11 16.94
C ARG A 433 54.74 -28.36 16.20
N ILE A 434 55.76 -29.08 15.70
CA ILE A 434 56.84 -28.52 14.88
C ILE A 434 56.29 -28.00 13.54
N ILE A 435 55.47 -28.79 12.83
CA ILE A 435 54.85 -28.38 11.56
C ILE A 435 53.95 -27.15 11.76
N ALA A 436 53.13 -27.13 12.81
CA ALA A 436 52.27 -25.99 13.15
C ALA A 436 53.09 -24.74 13.51
N PHE A 437 54.20 -24.88 14.25
CA PHE A 437 55.09 -23.77 14.59
C PHE A 437 55.79 -23.20 13.36
N VAL A 438 56.30 -24.05 12.46
CA VAL A 438 56.88 -23.63 11.18
C VAL A 438 55.83 -22.94 10.30
N PHE A 439 54.59 -23.44 10.27
CA PHE A 439 53.49 -22.82 9.53
C PHE A 439 53.08 -21.46 10.11
N ILE A 440 53.07 -21.29 11.44
CA ILE A 440 52.83 -20.01 12.11
C ILE A 440 53.97 -19.02 11.82
N LEU A 441 55.24 -19.45 11.86
CA LEU A 441 56.37 -18.61 11.47
C LEU A 441 56.31 -18.21 9.99
N PHE A 442 55.91 -19.11 9.10
CA PHE A 442 55.71 -18.83 7.68
C PHE A 442 54.58 -17.82 7.44
N ILE A 443 53.45 -17.95 8.13
CA ILE A 443 52.37 -16.95 8.10
C ILE A 443 52.84 -15.60 8.66
N GLY A 444 53.57 -15.59 9.77
CA GLY A 444 54.16 -14.38 10.35
C GLY A 444 55.10 -13.67 9.37
N LEU A 445 55.98 -14.42 8.71
CA LEU A 445 56.87 -13.93 7.66
C LEU A 445 56.09 -13.34 6.48
N LEU A 446 55.03 -14.01 6.00
CA LEU A 446 54.16 -13.51 4.94
C LEU A 446 53.43 -12.22 5.35
N ILE A 447 53.01 -12.08 6.60
CA ILE A 447 52.39 -10.86 7.13
C ILE A 447 53.42 -9.71 7.18
N ILE A 448 54.63 -9.97 7.67
CA ILE A 448 55.72 -8.98 7.73
C ILE A 448 56.10 -8.50 6.32
N ILE A 449 56.27 -9.42 5.36
CA ILE A 449 56.49 -9.10 3.94
C ILE A 449 55.33 -8.26 3.39
N ASN A 450 54.09 -8.66 3.65
CA ASN A 450 52.89 -7.93 3.20
C ASN A 450 52.77 -6.51 3.79
N THR A 451 53.33 -6.25 4.98
CA THR A 451 53.40 -4.89 5.57
C THR A 451 54.63 -4.09 5.16
N ALA A 452 55.66 -4.74 4.61
CA ALA A 452 56.89 -4.08 4.14
C ALA A 452 56.86 -3.71 2.64
N LEU A 453 55.99 -4.34 1.85
CA LEU A 453 55.79 -3.96 0.44
C LEU A 453 54.91 -2.70 0.34
N PRO A 454 55.17 -1.80 -0.64
CA PRO A 454 54.35 -0.61 -0.89
C PRO A 454 52.95 -0.92 -1.45
N THR A 455 52.72 -2.17 -1.89
CA THR A 455 51.41 -2.69 -2.25
C THR A 455 51.20 -4.07 -1.60
N PRO A 456 50.08 -4.32 -0.90
CA PRO A 456 49.84 -5.59 -0.22
C PRO A 456 49.61 -6.74 -1.21
N LEU A 457 49.94 -7.95 -0.80
CA LEU A 457 49.81 -9.16 -1.61
C LEU A 457 48.32 -9.44 -1.93
N PRO A 458 47.98 -9.81 -3.19
CA PRO A 458 46.60 -9.94 -3.66
C PRO A 458 45.78 -11.10 -3.05
N ILE A 459 46.36 -11.80 -2.07
CA ILE A 459 45.74 -12.90 -1.32
C ILE A 459 44.68 -12.34 -0.36
N PHE A 460 45.00 -11.28 0.39
CA PHE A 460 44.07 -10.69 1.37
C PHE A 460 42.82 -10.10 0.70
N SER A 461 42.98 -9.39 -0.42
CA SER A 461 41.86 -8.90 -1.23
C SER A 461 41.00 -10.04 -1.79
N SER A 462 41.60 -11.18 -2.14
CA SER A 462 40.86 -12.36 -2.62
C SER A 462 40.01 -12.99 -1.50
N ILE A 463 40.55 -13.06 -0.28
CA ILE A 463 39.82 -13.52 0.91
C ILE A 463 38.70 -12.54 1.30
N GLN A 464 38.96 -11.23 1.29
CA GLN A 464 37.93 -10.21 1.55
C GLN A 464 36.78 -10.29 0.53
N MET A 465 37.08 -10.49 -0.75
CA MET A 465 36.05 -10.64 -1.79
C MET A 465 35.24 -11.93 -1.64
N ALA A 466 35.87 -13.05 -1.24
CA ALA A 466 35.17 -14.28 -0.88
C ALA A 466 34.24 -14.09 0.33
N LEU A 467 34.74 -13.48 1.42
CA LEU A 467 33.93 -13.15 2.61
C LEU A 467 32.75 -12.22 2.27
N ARG A 468 32.97 -11.21 1.43
CA ARG A 468 31.93 -10.29 0.96
C ARG A 468 30.84 -11.03 0.18
N ARG A 469 31.20 -11.96 -0.72
CA ARG A 469 30.23 -12.83 -1.41
C ARG A 469 29.45 -13.70 -0.43
N ILE A 470 30.10 -14.31 0.57
CA ILE A 470 29.44 -15.12 1.60
C ILE A 470 28.43 -14.30 2.41
N HIS A 471 28.80 -13.09 2.87
CA HIS A 471 27.87 -12.22 3.60
C HIS A 471 26.72 -11.73 2.74
N LEU A 472 26.95 -11.40 1.46
CA LEU A 472 25.87 -11.04 0.52
C LEU A 472 24.94 -12.21 0.21
N LYS A 473 25.46 -13.45 0.08
CA LYS A 473 24.65 -14.68 0.02
C LYS A 473 23.78 -14.85 1.29
N ARG A 474 24.35 -14.62 2.48
CA ARG A 474 23.73 -14.88 3.79
C ARG A 474 22.74 -13.79 4.25
N ARG A 475 22.90 -12.53 3.85
CA ARG A 475 21.95 -11.43 4.14
C ARG A 475 20.53 -11.75 3.65
N GLY A 476 20.43 -12.50 2.56
CA GLY A 476 19.17 -12.68 1.83
C GLY A 476 18.76 -11.40 1.08
N LEU A 477 17.58 -11.43 0.47
CA LEU A 477 17.09 -10.35 -0.40
C LEU A 477 16.10 -9.40 0.29
N ARG A 478 15.76 -9.63 1.57
CA ARG A 478 14.76 -8.82 2.29
C ARG A 478 15.38 -7.54 2.85
N PHE A 479 14.89 -6.41 2.36
CA PHE A 479 15.08 -5.09 2.95
C PHE A 479 13.87 -4.71 3.80
N ARG A 480 14.07 -3.91 4.85
CA ARG A 480 13.00 -3.26 5.61
C ARG A 480 13.36 -1.79 5.79
N CYS A 481 12.51 -0.90 5.29
CA CYS A 481 12.71 0.53 5.48
C CYS A 481 12.60 0.89 6.97
N GLN A 482 13.58 1.63 7.49
CA GLN A 482 13.60 2.07 8.89
C GLN A 482 12.96 3.45 9.10
N SER A 483 12.48 4.11 8.03
CA SER A 483 11.73 5.36 8.14
C SER A 483 10.41 5.14 8.92
N PRO A 484 10.10 5.99 9.92
CA PRO A 484 8.93 5.82 10.79
C PRO A 484 7.59 5.98 10.04
N THR A 485 7.58 6.67 8.89
CA THR A 485 6.38 6.86 8.06
C THR A 485 6.17 5.74 7.03
N CYS A 486 7.19 4.93 6.76
CA CYS A 486 7.15 3.92 5.70
C CYS A 486 7.06 2.50 6.25
N GLY A 487 8.08 2.02 6.98
CA GLY A 487 8.18 0.66 7.50
C GLY A 487 8.16 -0.50 6.48
N ARG A 488 7.78 -0.25 5.22
CA ARG A 488 7.54 -1.25 4.16
C ARG A 488 8.80 -2.10 3.91
N SER A 489 8.61 -3.40 3.73
CA SER A 489 9.66 -4.32 3.28
C SER A 489 9.72 -4.42 1.76
N SER A 490 10.92 -4.51 1.19
CA SER A 490 11.15 -4.66 -0.25
C SER A 490 12.25 -5.68 -0.54
N CYS A 491 12.45 -5.99 -1.82
CA CYS A 491 13.46 -6.90 -2.32
C CYS A 491 14.68 -6.13 -2.85
N LEU A 492 15.86 -6.41 -2.30
CA LEU A 492 17.14 -5.83 -2.72
C LEU A 492 17.50 -6.11 -4.19
N SER A 493 16.97 -7.19 -4.78
CA SER A 493 17.25 -7.55 -6.17
C SER A 493 16.29 -6.89 -7.18
N CYS A 494 14.98 -6.95 -6.93
CA CYS A 494 13.98 -6.47 -7.91
C CYS A 494 13.38 -5.10 -7.58
N SER A 495 13.76 -4.48 -6.46
CA SER A 495 13.15 -3.26 -5.88
C SER A 495 11.63 -3.35 -5.62
N GLY A 496 11.02 -4.51 -5.80
CA GLY A 496 9.60 -4.74 -5.54
C GLY A 496 9.27 -4.94 -4.06
N PRO A 497 8.00 -4.81 -3.66
CA PRO A 497 7.51 -5.13 -2.32
C PRO A 497 7.79 -6.58 -1.91
N TRP A 498 8.03 -6.78 -0.61
CA TRP A 498 8.31 -8.09 -0.03
C TRP A 498 7.05 -8.72 0.56
N HIS A 499 6.71 -9.89 0.05
CA HIS A 499 5.66 -10.80 0.53
C HIS A 499 6.33 -12.15 0.83
N ASP A 500 6.01 -12.82 1.93
CA ASP A 500 6.57 -14.16 2.23
C ASP A 500 5.59 -15.25 1.73
N PRO A 501 6.01 -16.23 0.90
CA PRO A 501 7.35 -16.43 0.32
C PRO A 501 7.59 -15.57 -0.94
N HIS A 502 8.73 -14.86 -0.99
CA HIS A 502 8.94 -13.84 -2.03
C HIS A 502 9.38 -14.40 -3.39
N THR A 503 8.64 -14.05 -4.44
CA THR A 503 9.06 -14.29 -5.83
C THR A 503 9.48 -12.98 -6.50
N CYS A 504 10.79 -12.79 -6.62
CA CYS A 504 11.37 -11.61 -7.28
C CYS A 504 10.85 -11.50 -8.73
N TYR A 505 10.49 -10.27 -9.12
CA TYR A 505 9.93 -9.96 -10.44
C TYR A 505 8.59 -10.67 -10.77
N SER A 506 7.80 -11.11 -9.77
CA SER A 506 6.50 -11.77 -9.97
C SER A 506 5.55 -11.01 -10.91
N SER A 507 5.48 -9.69 -10.79
CA SER A 507 4.69 -8.81 -11.67
C SER A 507 5.17 -8.86 -13.13
N GLN A 508 6.47 -8.75 -13.36
CA GLN A 508 7.06 -8.83 -14.70
C GLN A 508 6.87 -10.23 -15.32
N LEU A 509 7.12 -11.30 -14.56
CA LEU A 509 6.90 -12.69 -14.98
C LEU A 509 5.42 -12.96 -15.33
N THR A 510 4.50 -12.41 -14.54
CA THR A 510 3.05 -12.48 -14.83
C THR A 510 2.71 -11.68 -16.10
N SER A 511 3.30 -10.50 -16.29
CA SER A 511 3.07 -9.71 -17.52
C SER A 511 3.63 -10.40 -18.77
N LEU A 512 4.81 -11.03 -18.68
CA LEU A 512 5.38 -11.85 -19.75
C LEU A 512 4.43 -13.00 -20.06
N ARG A 513 4.04 -13.79 -19.04
CA ARG A 513 3.07 -14.90 -19.18
C ARG A 513 1.79 -14.44 -19.88
N LEU A 514 1.15 -13.37 -19.42
CA LEU A 514 -0.09 -12.85 -19.99
C LEU A 514 0.08 -12.34 -21.43
N THR A 515 1.20 -11.70 -21.77
CA THR A 515 1.46 -11.29 -23.16
C THR A 515 1.72 -12.48 -24.09
N LEU A 516 2.36 -13.55 -23.61
CA LEU A 516 2.52 -14.79 -24.37
C LEU A 516 1.18 -15.52 -24.53
N GLU A 517 0.41 -15.72 -23.45
CA GLU A 517 -0.92 -16.35 -23.49
C GLU A 517 -1.91 -15.56 -24.37
N ARG A 518 -1.82 -14.22 -24.37
CA ARG A 518 -2.57 -13.37 -25.30
C ARG A 518 -2.08 -13.56 -26.74
N ALA A 519 -0.77 -13.56 -26.99
CA ALA A 519 -0.23 -13.69 -28.34
C ALA A 519 -0.53 -15.06 -28.98
N THR A 520 -0.50 -16.15 -28.22
CA THR A 520 -0.92 -17.48 -28.71
C THR A 520 -2.41 -17.52 -29.00
N THR A 521 -3.23 -16.92 -28.14
CA THR A 521 -4.69 -16.81 -28.33
C THR A 521 -5.05 -15.93 -29.55
N ASP A 522 -4.35 -14.81 -29.74
CA ASP A 522 -4.52 -13.86 -30.86
C ASP A 522 -3.94 -14.39 -32.19
N ALA A 523 -3.11 -15.45 -32.14
CA ALA A 523 -2.61 -16.18 -33.31
C ALA A 523 -3.62 -17.19 -33.87
N VAL A 524 -4.31 -17.94 -32.99
CA VAL A 524 -5.32 -18.93 -33.41
C VAL A 524 -6.65 -18.26 -33.77
N LYS A 525 -7.22 -17.45 -32.86
CA LYS A 525 -8.55 -16.86 -33.13
C LYS A 525 -8.51 -15.83 -34.27
N ARG A 526 -9.68 -15.60 -34.86
CA ARG A 526 -9.99 -14.45 -35.72
C ARG A 526 -11.08 -13.62 -35.05
N THR A 527 -11.07 -12.31 -35.28
CA THR A 527 -11.98 -11.36 -34.63
C THR A 527 -12.63 -10.50 -35.70
N CYS A 528 -13.95 -10.42 -35.69
CA CYS A 528 -14.67 -9.59 -36.66
C CYS A 528 -14.40 -8.10 -36.41
N PRO A 529 -13.96 -7.32 -37.42
CA PRO A 529 -13.73 -5.87 -37.25
C PRO A 529 -15.02 -5.08 -37.04
N GLN A 530 -16.18 -5.61 -37.48
CA GLN A 530 -17.47 -4.92 -37.42
C GLN A 530 -18.23 -5.12 -36.09
N CYS A 531 -18.09 -6.29 -35.44
CA CYS A 531 -18.82 -6.62 -34.21
C CYS A 531 -17.93 -7.13 -33.05
N SER A 532 -16.61 -7.15 -33.23
CA SER A 532 -15.61 -7.62 -32.25
C SER A 532 -15.75 -9.07 -31.77
N MET A 533 -16.69 -9.86 -32.30
CA MET A 533 -16.84 -11.27 -31.94
C MET A 533 -15.62 -12.08 -32.43
N SER A 534 -15.04 -12.87 -31.53
CA SER A 534 -13.91 -13.76 -31.83
C SER A 534 -14.33 -15.21 -32.00
N PHE A 535 -13.68 -15.92 -32.92
CA PHE A 535 -13.98 -17.30 -33.29
C PHE A 535 -12.74 -18.04 -33.80
N VAL A 536 -12.77 -19.37 -33.78
CA VAL A 536 -11.71 -20.27 -34.25
C VAL A 536 -12.30 -21.20 -35.30
N LYS A 537 -11.52 -21.60 -36.31
CA LYS A 537 -11.95 -22.54 -37.34
C LYS A 537 -11.56 -23.96 -36.91
N SER A 538 -12.53 -24.85 -36.75
CA SER A 538 -12.26 -26.28 -36.54
C SER A 538 -11.91 -26.98 -37.86
N GLU A 539 -12.81 -26.88 -38.86
CA GLU A 539 -12.69 -27.61 -40.13
C GLU A 539 -13.18 -26.75 -41.33
N GLY A 540 -13.09 -27.30 -42.54
CA GLY A 540 -13.72 -26.74 -43.74
C GLY A 540 -12.95 -25.61 -44.44
N CYS A 541 -13.67 -24.62 -44.95
CA CYS A 541 -13.18 -23.60 -45.89
C CYS A 541 -12.51 -22.39 -45.20
N ASN A 542 -11.51 -21.77 -45.84
CA ASN A 542 -10.85 -20.55 -45.34
C ASN A 542 -11.66 -19.25 -45.57
N LYS A 543 -12.80 -19.32 -46.28
CA LYS A 543 -13.79 -18.23 -46.34
C LYS A 543 -14.71 -18.30 -45.12
N LEU A 544 -14.61 -17.32 -44.24
CA LEU A 544 -15.44 -17.17 -43.05
C LEU A 544 -16.56 -16.16 -43.30
N VAL A 545 -17.71 -16.35 -42.67
CA VAL A 545 -18.79 -15.35 -42.59
C VAL A 545 -19.22 -15.23 -41.13
N CYS A 546 -19.18 -14.01 -40.61
CA CYS A 546 -19.60 -13.70 -39.24
C CYS A 546 -21.14 -13.59 -39.15
N THR A 547 -21.71 -13.76 -37.96
CA THR A 547 -23.16 -13.62 -37.71
C THR A 547 -23.71 -12.24 -38.02
N CYS A 548 -22.86 -11.20 -38.05
CA CYS A 548 -23.19 -9.85 -38.52
C CYS A 548 -23.17 -9.68 -40.05
N GLY A 549 -22.89 -10.73 -40.83
CA GLY A 549 -22.78 -10.71 -42.29
C GLY A 549 -21.36 -10.45 -42.82
N TYR A 550 -20.42 -9.96 -42.00
CA TYR A 550 -19.05 -9.67 -42.45
C TYR A 550 -18.29 -10.94 -42.88
N ALA A 551 -17.89 -11.00 -44.15
CA ALA A 551 -17.09 -12.09 -44.71
C ALA A 551 -15.58 -11.78 -44.68
N MET A 552 -14.74 -12.74 -44.30
CA MET A 552 -13.28 -12.58 -44.23
C MET A 552 -12.50 -13.86 -44.60
N CYS A 553 -11.20 -13.72 -44.89
CA CYS A 553 -10.30 -14.85 -45.08
C CYS A 553 -9.60 -15.26 -43.76
N TYR A 554 -9.58 -16.56 -43.43
CA TYR A 554 -8.89 -17.08 -42.23
C TYR A 554 -7.37 -16.88 -42.28
N VAL A 555 -6.78 -16.80 -43.47
CA VAL A 555 -5.32 -16.69 -43.66
C VAL A 555 -4.87 -15.23 -43.53
N CYS A 556 -5.23 -14.35 -44.47
CA CYS A 556 -4.77 -12.95 -44.47
C CYS A 556 -5.57 -11.99 -43.55
N ARG A 557 -6.71 -12.42 -43.00
CA ARG A 557 -7.64 -11.62 -42.17
C ARG A 557 -8.39 -10.50 -42.91
N GLU A 558 -8.21 -10.36 -44.23
CA GLU A 558 -8.86 -9.34 -45.06
C GLU A 558 -10.37 -9.59 -45.25
N GLY A 559 -11.12 -8.52 -45.53
CA GLY A 559 -12.55 -8.56 -45.84
C GLY A 559 -12.84 -9.03 -47.27
N LEU A 560 -13.78 -9.96 -47.44
CA LEU A 560 -14.11 -10.59 -48.71
C LEU A 560 -15.37 -10.00 -49.39
N ALA A 561 -15.89 -8.87 -48.91
CA ALA A 561 -17.20 -8.34 -49.28
C ALA A 561 -17.41 -8.15 -50.80
N GLY A 562 -16.42 -7.64 -51.53
CA GLY A 562 -16.48 -7.47 -52.99
C GLY A 562 -15.83 -8.58 -53.82
N VAL A 563 -14.95 -9.39 -53.22
CA VAL A 563 -14.06 -10.33 -53.95
C VAL A 563 -14.50 -11.80 -53.79
N GLY A 564 -15.21 -12.13 -52.70
CA GLY A 564 -15.80 -13.44 -52.47
C GLY A 564 -14.80 -14.59 -52.58
N TYR A 565 -15.02 -15.48 -53.56
CA TYR A 565 -14.12 -16.61 -53.84
C TYR A 565 -12.95 -16.26 -54.78
N GLN A 566 -12.97 -15.11 -55.47
CA GLN A 566 -11.90 -14.72 -56.41
C GLN A 566 -10.58 -14.33 -55.73
N HIS A 567 -10.63 -14.09 -54.41
CA HIS A 567 -9.48 -13.88 -53.53
C HIS A 567 -8.61 -15.14 -53.41
N PHE A 568 -9.20 -16.32 -53.62
CA PHE A 568 -8.51 -17.59 -53.51
C PHE A 568 -7.93 -18.05 -54.85
N CYS A 569 -6.78 -18.71 -54.79
CA CYS A 569 -6.10 -19.33 -55.92
C CYS A 569 -6.93 -20.51 -56.47
N GLN A 570 -7.06 -20.57 -57.80
CA GLN A 570 -7.80 -21.63 -58.51
C GLN A 570 -6.88 -22.58 -59.29
N HIS A 571 -5.56 -22.37 -59.23
CA HIS A 571 -4.60 -23.18 -59.97
C HIS A 571 -4.43 -24.55 -59.32
N PHE A 572 -4.41 -25.59 -60.15
CA PHE A 572 -4.25 -26.98 -59.72
C PHE A 572 -2.87 -27.20 -59.08
N ARG A 573 -2.79 -28.09 -58.08
CA ARG A 573 -1.54 -28.39 -57.36
C ARG A 573 -1.32 -29.89 -57.30
N ALA A 574 -0.21 -30.34 -57.86
CA ALA A 574 0.18 -31.75 -57.87
C ALA A 574 0.38 -32.33 -56.46
N VAL A 575 0.70 -31.49 -55.47
CA VAL A 575 0.72 -31.83 -54.05
C VAL A 575 -0.30 -30.97 -53.31
N PRO A 576 -1.34 -31.55 -52.69
CA PRO A 576 -2.31 -30.80 -51.87
C PRO A 576 -1.64 -29.98 -50.75
N GLY A 577 -2.09 -28.75 -50.53
CA GLY A 577 -1.56 -27.85 -49.48
C GLY A 577 -0.21 -27.18 -49.77
N SER A 578 0.50 -27.57 -50.84
CA SER A 578 1.68 -26.84 -51.32
C SER A 578 1.35 -25.40 -51.72
N LYS A 579 2.32 -24.47 -51.71
CA LYS A 579 2.10 -23.09 -52.19
C LYS A 579 1.93 -23.06 -53.71
N CYS A 580 1.13 -22.10 -54.21
CA CYS A 580 1.12 -21.78 -55.64
C CYS A 580 2.42 -21.05 -56.03
N MET A 581 2.95 -21.35 -57.22
CA MET A 581 4.15 -20.70 -57.77
C MET A 581 3.80 -19.68 -58.88
N GLU A 582 2.50 -19.51 -59.17
CA GLU A 582 1.98 -18.73 -60.30
C GLU A 582 1.15 -17.51 -59.86
N CYS A 583 0.74 -17.44 -58.58
CA CYS A 583 0.09 -16.26 -58.00
C CYS A 583 0.14 -16.26 -56.46
N ASP A 584 0.10 -15.06 -55.87
CA ASP A 584 0.10 -14.83 -54.41
C ASP A 584 -1.28 -14.98 -53.74
N LYS A 585 -2.29 -15.50 -54.45
CA LYS A 585 -3.66 -15.64 -53.93
C LYS A 585 -3.73 -16.69 -52.81
N CYS A 586 -4.56 -16.42 -51.79
CA CYS A 586 -4.75 -17.33 -50.66
C CYS A 586 -5.28 -18.70 -51.10
N ASP A 587 -5.04 -19.73 -50.29
CA ASP A 587 -5.56 -21.08 -50.53
C ASP A 587 -6.88 -21.28 -49.79
N LEU A 588 -7.87 -21.88 -50.47
CA LEU A 588 -9.23 -22.07 -49.97
C LEU A 588 -9.35 -23.19 -48.92
N TYR A 589 -8.46 -24.19 -48.99
CA TYR A 589 -8.54 -25.43 -48.20
C TYR A 589 -7.25 -25.78 -47.43
N ARG A 590 -6.12 -25.10 -47.68
CA ARG A 590 -4.92 -25.21 -46.85
C ARG A 590 -5.26 -24.97 -45.38
N VAL A 591 -5.06 -26.00 -44.57
CA VAL A 591 -4.91 -25.87 -43.12
C VAL A 591 -3.58 -25.16 -42.86
N GLU A 592 -3.56 -24.18 -41.96
CA GLU A 592 -2.29 -23.63 -41.47
C GLU A 592 -1.81 -24.45 -40.28
N ASP A 593 -0.52 -24.73 -40.20
CA ASP A 593 0.07 -25.43 -39.05
C ASP A 593 -0.06 -24.54 -37.80
N GLU A 594 -1.16 -24.69 -37.07
CA GLU A 594 -1.51 -23.78 -35.97
C GLU A 594 -0.40 -23.75 -34.92
N ALA A 595 0.23 -24.90 -34.64
CA ALA A 595 1.42 -25.00 -33.78
C ALA A 595 2.59 -24.11 -34.24
N ILE A 596 2.89 -24.05 -35.55
CA ILE A 596 3.94 -23.19 -36.10
C ILE A 596 3.53 -21.71 -36.03
N SER A 597 2.24 -21.40 -36.25
CA SER A 597 1.74 -20.03 -36.13
C SER A 597 1.80 -19.52 -34.69
N VAL A 598 1.42 -20.36 -33.73
CA VAL A 598 1.43 -20.12 -32.27
C VAL A 598 2.86 -19.96 -31.78
N GLN A 599 3.79 -20.82 -32.20
CA GLN A 599 5.20 -20.71 -31.82
C GLN A 599 5.82 -19.42 -32.37
N LYS A 600 5.60 -19.07 -33.64
CA LYS A 600 6.10 -17.81 -34.23
C LYS A 600 5.49 -16.56 -33.57
N ALA A 601 4.21 -16.60 -33.20
CA ALA A 601 3.58 -15.51 -32.46
C ALA A 601 4.14 -15.36 -31.04
N LYS A 602 4.38 -16.49 -30.36
CA LYS A 602 5.00 -16.55 -29.02
C LYS A 602 6.44 -16.02 -29.04
N GLU A 603 7.26 -16.44 -30.01
CA GLU A 603 8.64 -15.96 -30.19
C GLU A 603 8.71 -14.46 -30.51
N ARG A 604 7.78 -13.96 -31.33
CA ARG A 604 7.67 -12.52 -31.62
C ARG A 604 7.27 -11.74 -30.37
N ALA A 605 6.23 -12.18 -29.67
CA ALA A 605 5.74 -11.53 -28.45
C ALA A 605 6.80 -11.57 -27.33
N GLU A 606 7.53 -12.67 -27.16
CA GLU A 606 8.66 -12.76 -26.22
C GLU A 606 9.73 -11.71 -26.58
N ARG A 607 10.10 -11.60 -27.85
CA ARG A 607 11.11 -10.64 -28.32
C ARG A 607 10.67 -9.18 -28.11
N GLU A 608 9.48 -8.82 -28.59
CA GLU A 608 8.90 -7.48 -28.39
C GLU A 608 8.77 -7.12 -26.91
N TRP A 609 8.47 -8.10 -26.04
CA TRP A 609 8.39 -7.88 -24.60
C TRP A 609 9.77 -7.61 -23.99
N TRP A 610 10.80 -8.38 -24.38
CA TRP A 610 12.18 -8.15 -23.96
C TRP A 610 12.77 -6.84 -24.47
N GLU A 611 12.46 -6.43 -25.71
CA GLU A 611 12.87 -5.14 -26.29
C GLU A 611 12.29 -3.94 -25.51
N ARG A 612 11.09 -4.11 -24.92
CA ARG A 612 10.47 -3.11 -24.02
C ARG A 612 11.04 -3.12 -22.59
N GLN A 613 11.80 -4.14 -22.19
CA GLN A 613 12.50 -4.14 -20.89
C GLN A 613 13.89 -3.52 -21.01
N GLY A 614 14.12 -2.41 -20.31
CA GLY A 614 15.41 -1.71 -20.28
C GLY A 614 16.56 -2.62 -19.82
N SER A 615 17.76 -2.36 -20.37
CA SER A 615 18.95 -3.24 -20.29
C SER A 615 19.28 -3.76 -18.88
N GLY A 616 19.23 -2.90 -17.86
CA GLY A 616 19.56 -3.27 -16.48
C GLY A 616 18.65 -4.34 -15.87
N ALA A 617 17.35 -4.33 -16.18
CA ALA A 617 16.41 -5.32 -15.64
C ALA A 617 16.54 -6.71 -16.31
N GLN A 618 17.08 -6.76 -17.53
CA GLN A 618 17.10 -8.00 -18.31
C GLN A 618 17.96 -9.10 -17.68
N VAL A 619 19.07 -8.78 -17.00
CA VAL A 619 20.03 -9.80 -16.53
C VAL A 619 19.42 -10.69 -15.44
N GLY A 620 18.96 -10.09 -14.34
CA GLY A 620 18.35 -10.83 -13.23
C GLY A 620 17.03 -11.53 -13.62
N LEU A 621 16.27 -10.95 -14.55
CA LEU A 621 15.04 -11.57 -15.03
C LEU A 621 15.33 -12.75 -15.98
N LYS A 622 16.29 -12.63 -16.90
CA LYS A 622 16.70 -13.73 -17.81
C LYS A 622 17.26 -14.90 -17.02
N GLU A 623 18.02 -14.67 -15.96
CA GLU A 623 18.52 -15.76 -15.12
C GLU A 623 17.37 -16.51 -14.43
N ARG A 624 16.39 -15.79 -13.84
CA ARG A 624 15.25 -16.41 -13.15
C ARG A 624 14.30 -17.13 -14.12
N ALA A 625 14.03 -16.54 -15.29
CA ALA A 625 13.27 -17.19 -16.36
C ALA A 625 14.01 -18.41 -16.94
N GLY A 626 15.34 -18.36 -17.04
CA GLY A 626 16.19 -19.48 -17.43
C GLY A 626 16.10 -20.64 -16.45
N ARG A 627 16.27 -20.39 -15.14
CA ARG A 627 16.07 -21.40 -14.09
C ARG A 627 14.67 -22.04 -14.14
N GLN A 628 13.64 -21.29 -14.55
CA GLN A 628 12.28 -21.79 -14.71
C GLN A 628 12.08 -22.68 -15.96
N ARG A 629 12.94 -22.55 -16.99
CA ARG A 629 13.02 -23.47 -18.14
C ARG A 629 13.85 -24.74 -17.83
N VAL A 630 14.88 -24.61 -16.98
CA VAL A 630 15.79 -25.70 -16.55
C VAL A 630 15.21 -26.54 -15.40
N GLY A 631 13.97 -26.27 -14.97
CA GLY A 631 13.23 -27.13 -14.02
C GLY A 631 12.91 -28.54 -14.53
N ALA A 632 13.25 -28.84 -15.79
CA ALA A 632 13.30 -30.19 -16.34
C ALA A 632 14.69 -30.45 -16.96
N ASN A 633 15.21 -31.64 -16.70
CA ASN A 633 16.51 -32.22 -17.09
C ASN A 633 17.80 -31.74 -16.39
N GLU A 634 18.65 -32.77 -16.20
CA GLU A 634 20.07 -32.78 -15.85
C GLU A 634 20.56 -32.32 -14.46
N THR A 635 20.65 -33.33 -13.59
CA THR A 635 21.93 -33.65 -12.95
C THR A 635 23.02 -33.95 -14.00
N SER A 636 23.95 -33.02 -14.27
CA SER A 636 25.21 -33.33 -14.99
C SER A 636 26.40 -32.53 -14.44
N GLY A 637 27.13 -33.13 -13.49
CA GLY A 637 28.33 -32.52 -12.93
C GLY A 637 29.53 -32.68 -13.86
N ARG A 638 30.02 -31.57 -14.45
CA ARG A 638 31.24 -31.58 -15.30
C ARG A 638 32.29 -30.61 -14.79
N TRP A 639 33.34 -31.17 -14.18
CA TRP A 639 34.54 -30.45 -13.75
C TRP A 639 35.20 -29.71 -14.92
N ARG A 640 35.65 -28.48 -14.69
CA ARG A 640 36.43 -27.68 -15.66
C ARG A 640 37.69 -27.13 -14.98
N TRP A 641 38.71 -26.86 -15.79
CA TRP A 641 40.07 -26.60 -15.31
C TRP A 641 40.30 -25.15 -14.84
N VAL A 642 41.25 -25.03 -13.90
CA VAL A 642 41.45 -23.89 -13.00
C VAL A 642 41.64 -22.54 -13.70
N ARG A 643 40.79 -21.58 -13.33
CA ARG A 643 40.99 -20.14 -13.48
C ARG A 643 41.22 -19.49 -12.10
N ARG A 644 41.54 -18.20 -12.11
CA ARG A 644 41.62 -17.34 -10.91
C ARG A 644 40.31 -17.33 -10.09
N GLU A 645 39.19 -17.65 -10.74
CA GLU A 645 37.86 -17.79 -10.15
C GLU A 645 37.78 -18.99 -9.19
N ASP A 646 38.42 -20.11 -9.51
CA ASP A 646 38.39 -21.34 -8.70
C ASP A 646 39.18 -21.23 -7.40
N VAL A 647 40.20 -20.37 -7.33
CA VAL A 647 40.88 -20.05 -6.06
C VAL A 647 39.92 -19.32 -5.13
N THR A 648 39.12 -18.38 -5.64
CA THR A 648 38.06 -17.76 -4.82
C THR A 648 36.95 -18.74 -4.47
N GLY A 649 36.57 -19.65 -5.38
CA GLY A 649 35.57 -20.69 -5.10
C GLY A 649 36.02 -21.71 -4.04
N TRP A 650 37.30 -22.10 -4.05
CA TRP A 650 37.87 -23.00 -3.04
C TRP A 650 37.95 -22.33 -1.66
N ILE A 651 38.33 -21.04 -1.62
CA ILE A 651 38.29 -20.23 -0.38
C ILE A 651 36.84 -20.06 0.10
N GLU A 652 35.87 -19.78 -0.80
CA GLU A 652 34.45 -19.69 -0.43
C GLU A 652 33.95 -21.00 0.18
N ASN A 653 34.19 -22.14 -0.47
CA ASN A 653 33.79 -23.46 0.04
C ASN A 653 34.46 -23.82 1.38
N PHE A 654 35.75 -23.48 1.55
CA PHE A 654 36.47 -23.72 2.80
C PHE A 654 35.91 -22.87 3.95
N VAL A 655 35.63 -21.59 3.72
CA VAL A 655 35.05 -20.70 4.73
C VAL A 655 33.59 -21.07 5.02
N GLU A 656 32.77 -21.41 4.01
CA GLU A 656 31.38 -21.86 4.22
C GLU A 656 31.29 -23.19 5.00
N SER A 657 32.31 -24.05 4.91
CA SER A 657 32.43 -25.27 5.70
C SER A 657 32.71 -25.00 7.18
N VAL A 658 33.65 -24.08 7.46
CA VAL A 658 34.16 -23.80 8.81
C VAL A 658 33.30 -22.79 9.59
N VAL A 659 32.59 -21.89 8.90
CA VAL A 659 32.06 -20.65 9.48
C VAL A 659 30.60 -20.37 9.08
N VAL A 660 29.79 -19.97 10.06
CA VAL A 660 28.38 -19.53 9.98
C VAL A 660 28.27 -18.01 10.10
#